data_AF-A0A812XNH8-F1
#
_entry.id   AF-A0A812XNH8-F1
#
_cell.length_a   1.000
_cell.length_b   1.000
_cell.length_c   1.000
_cell.angle_alpha   90.00
_cell.angle_beta   90.00
_cell.angle_gamma   90.00
#
_symmetry.space_group_name_H-M   'P 1'
#
loop_
_entity.id
_entity.type
_entity.pdbx_description
1 polymer ?
#
loop_
_entity_poly.entity_id
_entity_poly.type
_entity_poly.pdbx_seq_one_letter_code
_entity_poly.pdbx_strand_id
1 'polypeptide(L)'
;MPQPEAERVRQEPVAAQPGTGFRDLDEMRRLLQQRQAAQPAQPREHVELPPATAPELQEQFVRLTQERRELKDYAERVTRELRRYQHSRPPPDAGPEDDLPLPPWATNMQMMSPLLFAYEERISELEAVIERSVSIAEQAQLLAQENDQLRAELHERTEQLRNVQLLGYGTGEAGLVDAQDQHEEIQELYRLSVEQNEALAQQNQLLKLQLERMQQTLAAGRQQAQEVYAKASENTNALAEEVQRGETLAQQRAIAEQRLEEVTSELVDQVSRRDALEAEMESLRHELEVQRQTNEINQKSFQERCALALDEEERLKADLARTQKREGEYRRQALEARNGLDERAEELHLTRKELEATKQEAQQLLQTADTMDRQLVDIRQAHEEKLAQLKDREARLMELQIEKDRLKSTEEATKKQADRLEARLRDEINTIKREKEQELQTLRSSQQKTLEDLRKRLRNSEQTSSEATAKADRLEKQQEWQASALERQSASYKDEHDRLQSDYQESQQERRRLEQQLVDVNQQLAKLRSSMDTATSDAKEQLARAAADQASLQSQNQAVEQRLSQVQQELQATSARAMAAEESLSKVQLELQEARLKANSEMEATKRQAEADYRRLTRQMKALQSRAQDEEHRASQLLRAQEALRLQWQSELGVEREELESQLDRLRRENAAIRIRVRDGFQTLVSGPELVARSR
;
A
#
# COMPACT_ATOMS: atom_id res chain seq x y z
N MET A 1 -29.15 50.58 28.48
CA MET A 1 -29.81 49.92 27.33
C MET A 1 -29.18 48.55 27.16
N PRO A 2 -29.99 47.49 26.98
CA PRO A 2 -29.90 46.26 27.77
C PRO A 2 -29.26 45.05 27.05
N GLN A 3 -28.90 44.07 27.88
CA GLN A 3 -28.71 42.59 27.74
C GLN A 3 -29.18 41.89 26.44
N PRO A 4 -28.69 40.67 26.09
CA PRO A 4 -28.55 39.48 26.97
C PRO A 4 -27.21 38.71 26.86
N GLU A 5 -26.67 38.14 27.95
CA GLU A 5 -27.03 36.82 28.52
C GLU A 5 -26.96 35.67 27.50
N ALA A 6 -25.85 34.94 27.52
CA ALA A 6 -25.75 33.61 26.93
C ALA A 6 -25.07 32.68 27.95
N GLU A 7 -25.91 31.89 28.59
CA GLU A 7 -25.59 30.74 29.43
C GLU A 7 -24.60 29.81 28.71
N ARG A 8 -23.44 29.53 29.33
CA ARG A 8 -22.63 28.36 28.97
C ARG A 8 -22.71 27.34 30.08
N VAL A 9 -23.59 26.39 29.82
CA VAL A 9 -23.77 25.09 30.43
C VAL A 9 -22.42 24.44 30.76
N ARG A 10 -22.32 23.99 32.01
CA ARG A 10 -21.30 23.05 32.49
C ARG A 10 -21.38 21.77 31.65
N GLN A 11 -20.28 21.38 31.02
CA GLN A 11 -20.07 20.00 30.58
C GLN A 11 -18.93 19.39 31.39
N GLU A 12 -19.31 18.48 32.28
CA GLU A 12 -18.43 17.49 32.89
C GLU A 12 -18.01 16.47 31.81
N PRO A 13 -16.77 15.95 31.85
CA PRO A 13 -16.35 14.86 30.99
C PRO A 13 -16.77 13.52 31.64
N VAL A 14 -17.87 12.93 31.17
CA VAL A 14 -18.19 11.53 31.49
C VAL A 14 -17.56 10.64 30.42
N ALA A 15 -16.50 9.97 30.83
CA ALA A 15 -15.95 8.80 30.17
C ALA A 15 -16.98 7.66 30.11
N ALA A 16 -17.26 7.15 28.92
CA ALA A 16 -17.59 5.75 28.66
C ALA A 16 -17.67 5.52 27.14
N GLN A 17 -16.66 4.87 26.58
CA GLN A 17 -16.71 4.33 25.22
C GLN A 17 -17.82 3.26 25.15
N PRO A 18 -18.82 3.37 24.25
CA PRO A 18 -19.70 2.25 23.97
C PRO A 18 -18.97 1.25 23.07
N GLY A 19 -19.00 0.00 23.51
CA GLY A 19 -18.34 -1.13 22.89
C GLY A 19 -18.67 -1.33 21.41
N THR A 20 -17.69 -1.95 20.77
CA THR A 20 -17.55 -2.44 19.40
C THR A 20 -18.62 -3.43 18.96
N GLY A 21 -19.91 -3.09 19.08
CA GLY A 21 -21.03 -3.96 18.66
C GLY A 21 -21.53 -3.76 17.22
N PHE A 22 -21.01 -2.77 16.49
CA PHE A 22 -21.50 -2.46 15.13
C PHE A 22 -20.70 -3.11 13.99
N ARG A 23 -19.52 -3.71 14.25
CA ARG A 23 -18.76 -4.41 13.21
C ARG A 23 -19.37 -5.76 12.82
N ASP A 24 -20.11 -6.41 13.71
CA ASP A 24 -20.72 -7.72 13.45
C ASP A 24 -21.89 -7.66 12.44
N LEU A 25 -22.61 -6.54 12.36
CA LEU A 25 -23.76 -6.42 11.43
C LEU A 25 -23.31 -6.27 9.98
N ASP A 26 -22.22 -5.55 9.73
CA ASP A 26 -21.66 -5.39 8.38
C ASP A 26 -20.94 -6.66 7.91
N GLU A 27 -20.32 -7.42 8.81
CA GLU A 27 -19.80 -8.76 8.51
C GLU A 27 -20.91 -9.77 8.24
N MET A 28 -22.01 -9.76 9.00
CA MET A 28 -23.18 -10.60 8.71
C MET A 28 -23.81 -10.25 7.37
N ARG A 29 -23.87 -8.96 7.01
CA ARG A 29 -24.39 -8.49 5.72
C ARG A 29 -23.50 -8.95 4.57
N ARG A 30 -22.17 -8.88 4.74
CA ARG A 30 -21.20 -9.41 3.78
C ARG A 30 -21.30 -10.93 3.65
N LEU A 31 -21.45 -11.68 4.74
CA LEU A 31 -21.61 -13.13 4.70
C LEU A 31 -22.93 -13.57 4.04
N LEU A 32 -24.02 -12.83 4.25
CA LEU A 32 -25.29 -13.07 3.54
C LEU A 32 -25.20 -12.74 2.05
N GLN A 33 -24.49 -11.67 1.68
CA GLN A 33 -24.30 -11.26 0.29
C GLN A 33 -23.33 -12.19 -0.46
N GLN A 34 -22.31 -12.70 0.23
CA GLN A 34 -21.37 -13.70 -0.30
C GLN A 34 -22.02 -15.08 -0.45
N ARG A 35 -22.97 -15.43 0.44
CA ARG A 35 -23.77 -16.66 0.31
C ARG A 35 -24.82 -16.60 -0.81
N GLN A 36 -25.30 -15.40 -1.17
CA GLN A 36 -26.17 -15.19 -2.32
C GLN A 36 -25.39 -15.16 -3.66
N ALA A 37 -24.14 -14.70 -3.66
CA ALA A 37 -23.29 -14.70 -4.85
C ALA A 37 -22.61 -16.06 -5.14
N ALA A 38 -22.53 -16.95 -4.14
CA ALA A 38 -21.90 -18.27 -4.27
C ALA A 38 -22.89 -19.43 -4.51
N GLN A 39 -24.16 -19.16 -4.82
CA GLN A 39 -25.00 -20.17 -5.45
C GLN A 39 -24.61 -20.22 -6.94
N PRO A 40 -23.99 -21.31 -7.43
CA PRO A 40 -23.81 -21.48 -8.86
C PRO A 40 -25.19 -21.43 -9.49
N ALA A 41 -25.42 -20.45 -10.37
CA ALA A 41 -26.52 -20.48 -11.31
C ALA A 41 -26.33 -21.74 -12.15
N GLN A 42 -26.94 -22.85 -11.70
CA GLN A 42 -27.05 -24.04 -12.51
C GLN A 42 -27.76 -23.61 -13.79
N PRO A 43 -27.13 -23.75 -14.97
CA PRO A 43 -27.85 -23.60 -16.21
C PRO A 43 -29.03 -24.57 -16.13
N ARG A 44 -30.25 -24.03 -16.23
CA ARG A 44 -31.44 -24.84 -16.45
C ARG A 44 -31.25 -25.50 -17.81
N GLU A 45 -30.53 -26.60 -17.85
CA GLU A 45 -30.69 -27.60 -18.88
C GLU A 45 -32.17 -27.97 -18.82
N HIS A 46 -32.88 -27.64 -19.90
CA HIS A 46 -34.19 -28.19 -20.18
C HIS A 46 -34.01 -29.71 -20.34
N VAL A 47 -33.93 -30.41 -19.21
CA VAL A 47 -34.22 -31.83 -19.15
C VAL A 47 -35.71 -31.91 -19.42
N GLU A 48 -36.07 -32.37 -20.61
CA GLU A 48 -37.40 -32.88 -20.92
C GLU A 48 -37.67 -34.04 -19.94
N LEU A 49 -38.13 -33.68 -18.75
CA LEU A 49 -38.67 -34.63 -17.80
C LEU A 49 -39.90 -35.27 -18.47
N PRO A 50 -40.02 -36.61 -18.43
CA PRO A 50 -41.21 -37.28 -18.94
C PRO A 50 -42.46 -36.67 -18.31
N PRO A 51 -43.59 -36.62 -19.04
CA PRO A 51 -44.80 -35.94 -18.58
C PRO A 51 -45.19 -36.50 -17.21
N ALA A 52 -45.07 -35.64 -16.18
CA ALA A 52 -45.38 -35.97 -14.81
C ALA A 52 -46.75 -36.65 -14.78
N THR A 53 -46.78 -37.87 -14.26
CA THR A 53 -48.02 -38.65 -14.22
C THR A 53 -49.02 -37.90 -13.34
N ALA A 54 -50.32 -37.97 -13.67
CA ALA A 54 -51.38 -37.32 -12.89
C ALA A 54 -51.24 -37.44 -11.34
N PRO A 55 -50.79 -38.57 -10.75
CA PRO A 55 -50.53 -38.64 -9.31
C PRO A 55 -49.37 -37.76 -8.83
N GLU A 56 -48.28 -37.61 -9.61
CA GLU A 56 -47.13 -36.77 -9.23
C GLU A 56 -47.49 -35.28 -9.25
N LEU A 57 -48.31 -34.85 -10.20
CA LEU A 57 -48.86 -33.48 -10.22
C LEU A 57 -49.79 -33.24 -9.02
N GLN A 58 -50.54 -34.24 -8.59
CA GLN A 58 -51.42 -34.14 -7.43
C GLN A 58 -50.62 -34.09 -6.12
N GLU A 59 -49.55 -34.86 -6.00
CA GLU A 59 -48.61 -34.76 -4.88
C GLU A 59 -47.88 -33.42 -4.84
N GLN A 60 -47.43 -32.91 -5.99
CA GLN A 60 -46.85 -31.58 -6.10
C GLN A 60 -47.86 -30.48 -5.74
N PHE A 61 -49.11 -30.61 -6.16
CA PHE A 61 -50.16 -29.66 -5.81
C PHE A 61 -50.42 -29.67 -4.30
N VAL A 62 -50.52 -30.84 -3.67
CA VAL A 62 -50.70 -30.97 -2.21
C VAL A 62 -49.51 -30.34 -1.48
N ARG A 63 -48.28 -30.61 -1.94
CA ARG A 63 -47.05 -30.04 -1.36
C ARG A 63 -47.02 -28.52 -1.48
N LEU A 64 -47.29 -27.96 -2.66
CA LEU A 64 -47.34 -26.51 -2.87
C LEU A 64 -48.47 -25.85 -2.06
N THR A 65 -49.60 -26.53 -1.90
CA THR A 65 -50.71 -26.03 -1.07
C THR A 65 -50.33 -26.00 0.40
N GLN A 66 -49.52 -26.97 0.85
CA GLN A 66 -48.99 -27.05 2.20
C GLN A 66 -47.90 -25.99 2.44
N GLU A 67 -46.93 -25.85 1.54
CA GLU A 67 -45.90 -24.80 1.59
C GLU A 67 -46.53 -23.39 1.59
N ARG A 68 -47.60 -23.17 0.80
CA ARG A 68 -48.36 -21.91 0.80
C ARG A 68 -49.03 -21.64 2.15
N ARG A 69 -49.55 -22.66 2.84
CA ARG A 69 -50.12 -22.50 4.20
C ARG A 69 -49.03 -22.17 5.21
N GLU A 70 -47.90 -22.85 5.15
CA GLU A 70 -46.77 -22.63 6.05
C GLU A 70 -46.17 -21.22 5.90
N LEU A 71 -46.03 -20.72 4.67
CA LEU A 71 -45.59 -19.35 4.40
C LEU A 71 -46.58 -18.31 4.91
N LYS A 72 -47.88 -18.60 4.83
CA LYS A 72 -48.92 -17.71 5.38
C LYS A 72 -48.85 -17.65 6.91
N ASP A 73 -48.70 -18.80 7.56
CA ASP A 73 -48.55 -18.90 9.02
C ASP A 73 -47.25 -18.23 9.51
N TYR A 74 -46.18 -18.29 8.70
CA TYR A 74 -44.93 -17.60 8.97
C TYR A 74 -45.09 -16.09 8.85
N ALA A 75 -45.70 -15.60 7.76
CA ALA A 75 -45.98 -14.17 7.57
C ALA A 75 -46.85 -13.59 8.70
N GLU A 76 -47.85 -14.35 9.16
CA GLU A 76 -48.69 -13.97 10.30
C GLU A 76 -47.93 -13.95 11.63
N ARG A 77 -46.99 -14.88 11.85
CA ARG A 77 -46.11 -14.88 13.04
C ARG A 77 -45.18 -13.68 13.04
N VAL A 78 -44.51 -13.41 11.91
CA VAL A 78 -43.60 -12.27 11.77
C VAL A 78 -44.34 -10.96 11.96
N THR A 79 -45.52 -10.79 11.34
CA THR A 79 -46.32 -9.56 11.54
C THR A 79 -46.84 -9.41 12.98
N ARG A 80 -47.18 -10.51 13.67
CA ARG A 80 -47.51 -10.46 15.11
C ARG A 80 -46.31 -10.06 15.96
N GLU A 81 -45.12 -10.59 15.69
CA GLU A 81 -43.90 -10.20 16.40
C GLU A 81 -43.52 -8.75 16.10
N LEU A 82 -43.64 -8.31 14.85
CA LEU A 82 -43.38 -6.93 14.45
C LEU A 82 -44.33 -5.95 15.15
N ARG A 83 -45.62 -6.30 15.26
CA ARG A 83 -46.59 -5.54 16.06
C ARG A 83 -46.25 -5.56 17.55
N ARG A 84 -45.83 -6.71 18.10
CA ARG A 84 -45.39 -6.81 19.50
C ARG A 84 -44.17 -5.91 19.76
N TYR A 85 -43.20 -5.88 18.84
CA TYR A 85 -42.05 -4.99 18.90
C TYR A 85 -42.46 -3.51 18.82
N GLN A 86 -43.40 -3.16 17.93
CA GLN A 86 -43.94 -1.80 17.82
C GLN A 86 -44.76 -1.37 19.05
N HIS A 87 -45.38 -2.31 19.78
CA HIS A 87 -46.11 -2.01 21.02
C HIS A 87 -45.20 -2.01 22.25
N SER A 88 -44.12 -2.82 22.27
CA SER A 88 -43.18 -2.89 23.39
C SER A 88 -42.11 -1.79 23.36
N ARG A 89 -41.85 -1.24 22.17
CA ARG A 89 -41.13 0.02 21.97
C ARG A 89 -42.10 1.02 21.35
N PRO A 90 -42.87 1.80 22.15
CA PRO A 90 -43.55 2.96 21.59
C PRO A 90 -42.49 3.79 20.83
N PRO A 91 -42.80 4.29 19.62
CA PRO A 91 -41.88 5.17 18.92
C PRO A 91 -41.44 6.27 19.89
N PRO A 92 -40.13 6.54 20.04
CA PRO A 92 -39.64 7.56 20.94
C PRO A 92 -40.42 8.85 20.64
N ASP A 93 -40.97 9.49 21.68
CA ASP A 93 -41.64 10.77 21.55
C ASP A 93 -40.72 11.67 20.73
N ALA A 94 -41.25 12.23 19.64
CA ALA A 94 -40.52 13.07 18.70
C ALA A 94 -39.80 14.18 19.47
N GLY A 95 -38.55 13.92 19.79
CA GLY A 95 -37.69 14.89 20.46
C GLY A 95 -37.37 16.00 19.47
N PRO A 96 -37.02 17.20 19.96
CA PRO A 96 -36.60 18.32 19.12
C PRO A 96 -35.29 18.08 18.33
N GLU A 97 -34.82 16.84 18.24
CA GLU A 97 -33.67 16.42 17.41
C GLU A 97 -34.09 15.91 16.02
N ASP A 98 -35.39 15.75 15.72
CA ASP A 98 -35.88 15.46 14.35
C ASP A 98 -35.80 16.68 13.39
N ASP A 99 -35.31 17.83 13.88
CA ASP A 99 -34.89 18.98 13.07
C ASP A 99 -33.40 18.88 12.64
N LEU A 100 -32.74 17.74 12.87
CA LEU A 100 -31.47 17.45 12.23
C LEU A 100 -31.70 17.34 10.71
N PRO A 101 -31.06 18.18 9.87
CA PRO A 101 -31.26 18.11 8.44
C PRO A 101 -30.93 16.70 7.97
N LEU A 102 -31.94 16.02 7.43
CA LEU A 102 -31.81 14.71 6.80
C LEU A 102 -30.53 14.72 5.95
N PRO A 103 -29.69 13.68 6.08
CA PRO A 103 -28.36 13.68 5.50
C PRO A 103 -28.45 14.01 4.00
N PRO A 104 -27.47 14.73 3.46
CA PRO A 104 -27.58 15.39 2.15
C PRO A 104 -27.90 14.44 1.00
N TRP A 105 -27.63 13.13 1.13
CA TRP A 105 -28.03 12.14 0.12
C TRP A 105 -29.54 11.83 0.10
N ALA A 106 -30.24 12.01 1.23
CA ALA A 106 -31.68 11.82 1.35
C ALA A 106 -32.47 13.08 0.94
N THR A 107 -31.89 14.27 1.11
CA THR A 107 -32.51 15.55 0.73
C THR A 107 -32.08 16.05 -0.65
N ASN A 108 -30.92 15.63 -1.17
CA ASN A 108 -30.46 16.01 -2.49
C ASN A 108 -31.15 15.16 -3.58
N MET A 109 -32.23 15.73 -4.13
CA MET A 109 -32.97 15.15 -5.25
C MET A 109 -32.09 14.86 -6.48
N GLN A 110 -30.94 15.52 -6.67
CA GLN A 110 -30.02 15.22 -7.78
C GLN A 110 -29.31 13.88 -7.62
N MET A 111 -29.06 13.43 -6.38
CA MET A 111 -28.44 12.13 -6.08
C MET A 111 -29.48 11.00 -6.03
N MET A 112 -30.70 11.32 -5.61
CA MET A 112 -31.83 10.39 -5.53
C MET A 112 -32.51 10.15 -6.88
N SER A 113 -32.52 11.15 -7.77
CA SER A 113 -33.17 11.07 -9.08
C SER A 113 -32.62 9.95 -9.98
N PRO A 114 -31.30 9.73 -10.11
CA PRO A 114 -30.77 8.60 -10.89
C PRO A 114 -31.16 7.24 -10.30
N LEU A 115 -31.22 7.14 -8.97
CA LEU A 115 -31.59 5.91 -8.28
C LEU A 115 -33.08 5.59 -8.48
N LEU A 116 -33.94 6.60 -8.33
CA LEU A 116 -35.37 6.48 -8.63
C LEU A 116 -35.59 6.12 -10.10
N PHE A 117 -34.87 6.76 -11.02
CA PHE A 117 -34.96 6.47 -12.44
C PHE A 117 -34.54 5.02 -12.74
N ALA A 118 -33.46 4.52 -12.12
CA ALA A 118 -33.05 3.13 -12.25
C ALA A 118 -34.08 2.14 -11.67
N TYR A 119 -34.77 2.51 -10.58
CA TYR A 119 -35.87 1.71 -10.05
C TYR A 119 -37.11 1.74 -10.96
N GLU A 120 -37.47 2.90 -11.51
CA GLU A 120 -38.58 3.05 -12.47
C GLU A 120 -38.30 2.28 -13.76
N GLU A 121 -37.08 2.38 -14.30
CA GLU A 121 -36.63 1.62 -15.47
C GLU A 121 -36.70 0.12 -15.18
N ARG A 122 -36.20 -0.32 -14.01
CA ARG A 122 -36.26 -1.72 -13.62
C ARG A 122 -37.69 -2.23 -13.41
N ILE A 123 -38.58 -1.40 -12.85
CA ILE A 123 -40.00 -1.74 -12.72
C ILE A 123 -40.62 -1.90 -14.11
N SER A 124 -40.36 -0.97 -15.04
CA SER A 124 -40.87 -1.05 -16.41
C SER A 124 -40.35 -2.29 -17.17
N GLU A 125 -39.09 -2.68 -16.96
CA GLU A 125 -38.53 -3.91 -17.52
C GLU A 125 -39.27 -5.15 -16.98
N LEU A 126 -39.52 -5.19 -15.66
CA LEU A 126 -40.22 -6.30 -15.01
C LEU A 126 -41.68 -6.38 -15.47
N GLU A 127 -42.36 -5.24 -15.62
CA GLU A 127 -43.70 -5.16 -16.20
C GLU A 127 -43.72 -5.70 -17.63
N ALA A 128 -42.76 -5.30 -18.48
CA ALA A 128 -42.65 -5.79 -19.85
C ALA A 128 -42.32 -7.30 -19.94
N VAL A 129 -41.63 -7.87 -18.93
CA VAL A 129 -41.40 -9.31 -18.82
C VAL A 129 -42.69 -10.03 -18.43
N ILE A 130 -43.46 -9.47 -17.49
CA ILE A 130 -44.77 -10.01 -17.10
C ILE A 130 -45.72 -10.00 -18.30
N GLU A 131 -45.85 -8.90 -19.02
CA GLU A 131 -46.69 -8.80 -20.22
C GLU A 131 -46.28 -9.82 -21.30
N ARG A 132 -44.97 -9.99 -21.55
CA ARG A 132 -44.47 -11.03 -22.45
C ARG A 132 -44.81 -12.44 -21.97
N SER A 133 -44.70 -12.71 -20.67
CA SER A 133 -45.04 -14.02 -20.11
C SER A 133 -46.54 -14.33 -20.20
N VAL A 134 -47.40 -13.32 -20.03
CA VAL A 134 -48.86 -13.44 -20.19
C VAL A 134 -49.20 -13.68 -21.66
N SER A 135 -48.59 -12.92 -22.58
CA SER A 135 -48.80 -13.12 -24.03
C SER A 135 -48.35 -14.50 -24.51
N ILE A 136 -47.22 -15.01 -24.01
CA ILE A 136 -46.75 -16.38 -24.31
C ILE A 136 -47.72 -17.43 -23.71
N ALA A 137 -48.26 -17.20 -22.52
CA ALA A 137 -49.25 -18.10 -21.91
C ALA A 137 -50.56 -18.12 -22.73
N GLU A 138 -51.03 -16.98 -23.22
CA GLU A 138 -52.19 -16.88 -24.10
C GLU A 138 -51.95 -17.59 -25.44
N GLN A 139 -50.76 -17.41 -26.04
CA GLN A 139 -50.38 -18.12 -27.27
C GLN A 139 -50.29 -19.64 -27.06
N ALA A 140 -49.73 -20.09 -25.94
CA ALA A 140 -49.69 -21.50 -25.57
C ALA A 140 -51.11 -22.07 -25.39
N GLN A 141 -52.04 -21.29 -24.83
CA GLN A 141 -53.43 -21.68 -24.66
C GLN A 141 -54.18 -21.78 -26.01
N LEU A 142 -53.92 -20.86 -26.94
CA LEU A 142 -54.45 -20.93 -28.31
C LEU A 142 -53.91 -22.16 -29.06
N LEU A 143 -52.60 -22.43 -28.98
CA LEU A 143 -51.99 -23.61 -29.59
C LEU A 143 -52.49 -24.93 -28.97
N ALA A 144 -52.83 -24.93 -27.68
CA ALA A 144 -53.47 -26.07 -27.04
C ALA A 144 -54.89 -26.29 -27.60
N GLN A 145 -55.68 -25.23 -27.77
CA GLN A 145 -57.01 -25.31 -28.38
C GLN A 145 -56.96 -25.78 -29.84
N GLU A 146 -56.01 -25.29 -30.64
CA GLU A 146 -55.80 -25.74 -32.01
C GLU A 146 -55.38 -27.22 -32.07
N ASN A 147 -54.51 -27.68 -31.16
CA ASN A 147 -54.17 -29.10 -31.07
C ASN A 147 -55.37 -29.97 -30.74
N ASP A 148 -56.22 -29.53 -29.80
CA ASP A 148 -57.43 -30.25 -29.44
C ASP A 148 -58.44 -30.29 -30.61
N GLN A 149 -58.54 -29.21 -31.40
CA GLN A 149 -59.33 -29.17 -32.63
C GLN A 149 -58.77 -30.14 -33.69
N LEU A 150 -57.47 -30.11 -33.96
CA LEU A 150 -56.83 -31.00 -34.94
C LEU A 150 -56.96 -32.48 -34.55
N ARG A 151 -56.93 -32.80 -33.25
CA ARG A 151 -57.21 -34.16 -32.74
C ARG A 151 -58.65 -34.59 -33.01
N ALA A 152 -59.61 -33.69 -32.83
CA ALA A 152 -61.01 -33.96 -33.16
C ALA A 152 -61.21 -34.20 -34.67
N GLU A 153 -60.60 -33.37 -35.53
CA GLU A 153 -60.65 -33.53 -36.99
C GLU A 153 -59.99 -34.83 -37.47
N LEU A 154 -58.84 -35.20 -36.89
CA LEU A 154 -58.19 -36.47 -37.16
C LEU A 154 -59.08 -37.64 -36.81
N HIS A 155 -59.74 -37.60 -35.64
CA HIS A 155 -60.70 -38.63 -35.25
C HIS A 155 -61.84 -38.75 -36.26
N GLU A 156 -62.43 -37.64 -36.70
CA GLU A 156 -63.51 -37.62 -37.68
C GLU A 156 -63.09 -38.19 -39.06
N ARG A 157 -61.90 -37.81 -39.56
CA ARG A 157 -61.37 -38.36 -40.82
C ARG A 157 -61.03 -39.85 -40.73
N THR A 158 -60.58 -40.31 -39.57
CA THR A 158 -60.28 -41.72 -39.35
C THR A 158 -61.56 -42.56 -39.36
N GLU A 159 -62.69 -42.02 -38.87
CA GLU A 159 -64.01 -42.64 -38.99
C GLU A 159 -64.51 -42.65 -40.44
N GLN A 160 -64.31 -41.56 -41.19
CA GLN A 160 -64.67 -41.49 -42.61
C GLN A 160 -63.91 -42.52 -43.46
N LEU A 161 -62.60 -42.71 -43.24
CA LEU A 161 -61.80 -43.72 -43.95
C LEU A 161 -62.23 -45.15 -43.61
N ARG A 162 -62.62 -45.41 -42.36
CA ARG A 162 -63.20 -46.70 -41.95
C ARG A 162 -64.51 -47.01 -42.71
N ASN A 163 -65.32 -45.99 -42.96
CA ASN A 163 -66.59 -46.14 -43.69
C ASN A 163 -66.38 -46.38 -45.19
N VAL A 164 -65.34 -45.79 -45.80
CA VAL A 164 -65.04 -45.96 -47.24
C VAL A 164 -64.43 -47.34 -47.54
N GLN A 165 -63.60 -47.89 -46.65
CA GLN A 165 -63.01 -49.23 -46.83
C GLN A 165 -64.04 -50.38 -46.70
N LEU A 166 -65.25 -50.11 -46.19
CA LEU A 166 -66.34 -51.09 -46.16
C LEU A 166 -67.13 -51.19 -47.48
N LEU A 167 -66.92 -50.28 -48.44
CA LEU A 167 -67.77 -50.13 -49.64
C LEU A 167 -66.95 -50.19 -50.95
N GLY A 168 -66.32 -51.33 -51.20
CA GLY A 168 -66.47 -52.02 -52.50
C GLY A 168 -65.48 -51.77 -53.65
N TYR A 169 -65.55 -52.80 -54.52
CA TYR A 169 -65.22 -52.89 -55.96
C TYR A 169 -63.74 -53.11 -56.36
N GLY A 170 -63.34 -54.16 -57.09
CA GLY A 170 -64.09 -55.19 -57.83
C GLY A 170 -64.03 -55.01 -59.35
N THR A 171 -62.91 -55.44 -59.94
CA THR A 171 -62.75 -56.29 -61.15
C THR A 171 -63.58 -56.09 -62.43
N GLY A 172 -62.88 -56.15 -63.57
CA GLY A 172 -63.26 -56.94 -64.77
C GLY A 172 -63.24 -56.12 -66.08
N GLU A 173 -62.36 -56.33 -67.08
CA GLU A 173 -62.02 -57.51 -67.91
C GLU A 173 -62.96 -57.72 -69.12
N ALA A 174 -62.41 -57.58 -70.36
CA ALA A 174 -62.85 -58.12 -71.67
C ALA A 174 -62.19 -57.28 -72.80
N GLY A 175 -61.59 -57.78 -73.87
CA GLY A 175 -61.55 -59.12 -74.44
C GLY A 175 -61.52 -59.04 -75.98
N LEU A 176 -60.39 -59.43 -76.56
CA LEU A 176 -60.23 -60.06 -77.88
C LEU A 176 -60.73 -59.33 -79.15
N VAL A 177 -60.01 -58.28 -79.55
CA VAL A 177 -59.68 -57.95 -80.98
C VAL A 177 -58.20 -58.31 -81.27
N ASP A 178 -57.74 -59.29 -80.48
CA ASP A 178 -56.41 -59.65 -79.98
C ASP A 178 -55.45 -60.38 -80.94
N ALA A 179 -55.18 -59.91 -82.16
CA ALA A 179 -54.07 -60.52 -82.93
C ALA A 179 -53.26 -59.50 -83.73
N GLN A 180 -53.97 -58.55 -84.34
CA GLN A 180 -53.35 -57.32 -84.83
C GLN A 180 -53.35 -56.26 -83.73
N ASP A 181 -54.42 -56.16 -82.95
CA ASP A 181 -54.38 -55.42 -81.69
C ASP A 181 -53.40 -56.08 -80.72
N GLN A 182 -53.24 -57.42 -80.67
CA GLN A 182 -52.15 -58.00 -79.87
C GLN A 182 -50.75 -57.69 -80.43
N HIS A 183 -50.58 -57.43 -81.73
CA HIS A 183 -49.26 -57.13 -82.27
C HIS A 183 -48.92 -55.64 -82.15
N GLU A 184 -49.91 -54.78 -82.37
CA GLU A 184 -49.87 -53.35 -82.03
C GLU A 184 -49.77 -53.17 -80.52
N GLU A 185 -50.51 -53.94 -79.71
CA GLU A 185 -50.36 -54.03 -78.24
C GLU A 185 -49.02 -54.62 -77.87
N ILE A 186 -48.45 -55.61 -78.55
CA ILE A 186 -47.10 -56.12 -78.22
C ILE A 186 -46.04 -55.06 -78.59
N GLN A 187 -46.23 -54.31 -79.67
CA GLN A 187 -45.35 -53.19 -80.03
C GLN A 187 -45.55 -52.00 -79.10
N GLU A 188 -46.77 -51.72 -78.67
CA GLU A 188 -47.13 -50.72 -77.67
C GLU A 188 -46.69 -51.16 -76.29
N LEU A 189 -46.72 -52.44 -75.95
CA LEU A 189 -46.19 -53.04 -74.72
C LEU A 189 -44.67 -53.05 -74.75
N TYR A 190 -44.05 -53.25 -75.90
CA TYR A 190 -42.61 -53.08 -76.06
C TYR A 190 -42.21 -51.61 -75.95
N ARG A 191 -42.97 -50.71 -76.56
CA ARG A 191 -42.78 -49.26 -76.44
C ARG A 191 -43.03 -48.79 -75.01
N LEU A 192 -44.11 -49.24 -74.37
CA LEU A 192 -44.43 -49.00 -72.96
C LEU A 192 -43.39 -49.64 -72.06
N SER A 193 -42.84 -50.80 -72.40
CA SER A 193 -41.72 -51.42 -71.69
C SER A 193 -40.44 -50.60 -71.81
N VAL A 194 -40.17 -50.03 -73.00
CA VAL A 194 -39.04 -49.12 -73.21
C VAL A 194 -39.27 -47.81 -72.46
N GLU A 195 -40.46 -47.20 -72.56
CA GLU A 195 -40.85 -46.00 -71.83
C GLU A 195 -40.85 -46.24 -70.31
N GLN A 196 -41.29 -47.41 -69.84
CA GLN A 196 -41.21 -47.82 -68.44
C GLN A 196 -39.77 -48.05 -68.00
N ASN A 197 -38.93 -48.70 -68.82
CA ASN A 197 -37.52 -48.88 -68.52
C ASN A 197 -36.77 -47.54 -68.52
N GLU A 198 -37.12 -46.60 -69.40
CA GLU A 198 -36.60 -45.23 -69.39
C GLU A 198 -37.08 -44.47 -68.16
N ALA A 199 -38.36 -44.58 -67.79
CA ALA A 199 -38.89 -43.99 -66.57
C ALA A 199 -38.24 -44.59 -65.31
N LEU A 200 -38.01 -45.90 -65.27
CA LEU A 200 -37.28 -46.59 -64.21
C LEU A 200 -35.80 -46.21 -64.19
N ALA A 201 -35.19 -45.97 -65.34
CA ALA A 201 -33.82 -45.46 -65.42
C ALA A 201 -33.72 -44.02 -64.90
N GLN A 202 -34.67 -43.15 -65.28
CA GLN A 202 -34.79 -41.79 -64.77
C GLN A 202 -35.06 -41.78 -63.25
N GLN A 203 -35.94 -42.66 -62.77
CA GLN A 203 -36.23 -42.81 -61.34
C GLN A 203 -35.00 -43.32 -60.57
N ASN A 204 -34.27 -44.29 -61.11
CA ASN A 204 -33.01 -44.76 -60.53
C ASN A 204 -31.95 -43.65 -60.51
N GLN A 205 -31.87 -42.82 -61.55
CA GLN A 205 -30.95 -41.70 -61.61
C GLN A 205 -31.32 -40.59 -60.61
N LEU A 206 -32.61 -40.33 -60.43
CA LEU A 206 -33.12 -39.41 -59.42
C LEU A 206 -32.84 -39.92 -58.00
N LEU A 207 -33.04 -41.21 -57.74
CA LEU A 207 -32.71 -41.86 -56.47
C LEU A 207 -31.21 -41.82 -56.18
N LYS A 208 -30.36 -42.03 -57.19
CA LYS A 208 -28.90 -41.86 -57.05
C LYS A 208 -28.54 -40.42 -56.67
N LEU A 209 -29.09 -39.43 -57.37
CA LEU A 209 -28.87 -38.02 -57.05
C LEU A 209 -29.39 -37.65 -55.64
N GLN A 210 -30.52 -38.22 -55.22
CA GLN A 210 -31.03 -38.04 -53.85
C GLN A 210 -30.11 -38.68 -52.81
N LEU A 211 -29.60 -39.90 -53.06
CA LEU A 211 -28.65 -40.57 -52.19
C LEU A 211 -27.32 -39.81 -52.11
N GLU A 212 -26.80 -39.32 -53.23
CA GLU A 212 -25.59 -38.48 -53.26
C GLU A 212 -25.78 -37.19 -52.48
N ARG A 213 -26.91 -36.49 -52.65
CA ARG A 213 -27.25 -35.32 -51.84
C ARG A 213 -27.33 -35.67 -50.36
N MET A 214 -28.00 -36.77 -50.00
CA MET A 214 -28.14 -37.18 -48.60
C MET A 214 -26.78 -37.54 -47.98
N GLN A 215 -25.91 -38.22 -48.74
CA GLN A 215 -24.54 -38.52 -48.32
C GLN A 215 -23.71 -37.25 -48.13
N GLN A 216 -23.84 -36.26 -49.04
CA GLN A 216 -23.19 -34.95 -48.88
C GLN A 216 -23.72 -34.22 -47.64
N THR A 217 -25.02 -34.22 -47.39
CA THR A 217 -25.61 -33.60 -46.19
C THR A 217 -25.12 -34.30 -44.90
N LEU A 218 -25.02 -35.63 -44.89
CA LEU A 218 -24.47 -36.39 -43.76
C LEU A 218 -22.98 -36.11 -43.56
N ALA A 219 -22.20 -35.99 -44.63
CA ALA A 219 -20.78 -35.64 -44.55
C ALA A 219 -20.59 -34.21 -44.00
N ALA A 220 -21.35 -33.24 -44.49
CA ALA A 220 -21.35 -31.87 -43.99
C ALA A 220 -21.79 -31.79 -42.51
N GLY A 221 -22.83 -32.53 -42.13
CA GLY A 221 -23.28 -32.62 -40.74
C GLY A 221 -22.22 -33.23 -39.81
N ARG A 222 -21.48 -34.26 -40.27
CA ARG A 222 -20.36 -34.85 -39.52
C ARG A 222 -19.20 -33.86 -39.36
N GLN A 223 -18.86 -33.10 -40.40
CA GLN A 223 -17.83 -32.06 -40.32
C GLN A 223 -18.24 -30.96 -39.35
N GLN A 224 -19.48 -30.46 -39.43
CA GLN A 224 -19.99 -29.47 -38.48
C GLN A 224 -19.98 -29.98 -37.03
N ALA A 225 -20.39 -31.24 -36.79
CA ALA A 225 -20.31 -31.83 -35.47
C ALA A 225 -18.86 -31.91 -34.96
N GLN A 226 -17.91 -32.31 -35.80
CA GLN A 226 -16.49 -32.35 -35.46
C GLN A 226 -15.93 -30.95 -35.13
N GLU A 227 -16.31 -29.92 -35.88
CA GLU A 227 -15.94 -28.54 -35.59
C GLU A 227 -16.52 -28.05 -34.26
N VAL A 228 -17.78 -28.41 -33.96
CA VAL A 228 -18.41 -28.08 -32.68
C VAL A 228 -17.70 -28.79 -31.53
N TYR A 229 -17.34 -30.07 -31.68
CA TYR A 229 -16.55 -30.79 -30.67
C TYR A 229 -15.14 -30.20 -30.49
N ALA A 230 -14.48 -29.81 -31.57
CA ALA A 230 -13.17 -29.15 -31.50
C ALA A 230 -13.26 -27.81 -30.76
N LYS A 231 -14.24 -26.96 -31.10
CA LYS A 231 -14.49 -25.69 -30.41
C LYS A 231 -14.89 -25.88 -28.95
N ALA A 232 -15.70 -26.90 -28.64
CA ALA A 232 -16.05 -27.24 -27.27
C ALA A 232 -14.80 -27.66 -26.47
N SER A 233 -13.92 -28.48 -27.07
CA SER A 233 -12.65 -28.88 -26.45
C SER A 233 -11.70 -27.70 -26.23
N GLU A 234 -11.59 -26.78 -27.20
CA GLU A 234 -10.81 -25.55 -27.06
C GLU A 234 -11.36 -24.66 -25.94
N ASN A 235 -12.69 -24.50 -25.87
CA ASN A 235 -13.33 -23.75 -24.80
C ASN A 235 -13.13 -24.39 -23.42
N THR A 236 -13.17 -25.72 -23.31
CA THR A 236 -12.88 -26.40 -22.03
C THR A 236 -11.43 -26.22 -21.62
N ASN A 237 -10.50 -26.20 -22.57
CA ASN A 237 -9.09 -25.95 -22.29
C ASN A 237 -8.87 -24.49 -21.86
N ALA A 238 -9.49 -23.53 -22.55
CA ALA A 238 -9.43 -22.12 -22.17
C ALA A 238 -10.03 -21.88 -20.77
N LEU A 239 -11.14 -22.53 -20.43
CA LEU A 239 -11.72 -22.47 -19.09
C LEU A 239 -10.77 -23.06 -18.04
N ALA A 240 -10.11 -24.18 -18.34
CA ALA A 240 -9.13 -24.78 -17.43
C ALA A 240 -7.92 -23.86 -17.20
N GLU A 241 -7.43 -23.18 -18.23
CA GLU A 241 -6.38 -22.17 -18.11
C GLU A 241 -6.81 -20.97 -17.25
N GLU A 242 -8.04 -20.47 -17.43
CA GLU A 242 -8.60 -19.39 -16.61
C GLU A 242 -8.78 -19.80 -15.14
N VAL A 243 -9.19 -21.05 -14.88
CA VAL A 243 -9.25 -21.60 -13.51
C VAL A 243 -7.86 -21.65 -12.89
N GLN A 244 -6.84 -22.12 -13.61
CA GLN A 244 -5.46 -22.13 -13.13
C GLN A 244 -4.93 -20.71 -12.87
N ARG A 245 -5.22 -19.74 -13.76
CA ARG A 245 -4.90 -18.33 -13.53
C ARG A 245 -5.58 -17.82 -12.26
N GLY A 246 -6.86 -18.13 -12.07
CA GLY A 246 -7.62 -17.81 -10.86
C GLY A 246 -6.99 -18.38 -9.59
N GLU A 247 -6.56 -19.64 -9.61
CA GLU A 247 -5.88 -20.29 -8.49
C GLU A 247 -4.52 -19.62 -8.17
N THR A 248 -3.73 -19.28 -9.19
CA THR A 248 -2.45 -18.58 -8.98
C THR A 248 -2.64 -17.19 -8.40
N LEU A 249 -3.65 -16.45 -8.86
CA LEU A 249 -4.01 -15.13 -8.29
C LEU A 249 -4.53 -15.26 -6.85
N ALA A 250 -5.31 -16.30 -6.55
CA ALA A 250 -5.78 -16.58 -5.20
C ALA A 250 -4.60 -16.89 -4.25
N GLN A 251 -3.61 -17.67 -4.71
CA GLN A 251 -2.39 -17.94 -3.95
C GLN A 251 -1.55 -16.67 -3.73
N GLN A 252 -1.37 -15.84 -4.76
CA GLN A 252 -0.66 -14.56 -4.62
C GLN A 252 -1.37 -13.63 -3.64
N ARG A 253 -2.71 -13.60 -3.68
CA ARG A 253 -3.52 -12.83 -2.73
C ARG A 253 -3.36 -13.35 -1.30
N ALA A 254 -3.42 -14.67 -1.09
CA ALA A 254 -3.22 -15.26 0.23
C ALA A 254 -1.81 -14.95 0.81
N ILE A 255 -0.76 -14.99 -0.02
CA ILE A 255 0.60 -14.61 0.38
C ILE A 255 0.67 -13.11 0.73
N ALA A 256 -0.01 -12.26 -0.04
CA ALA A 256 -0.05 -10.81 0.24
C ALA A 256 -0.83 -10.50 1.53
N GLU A 257 -1.96 -11.18 1.76
CA GLU A 257 -2.75 -11.08 2.99
C GLU A 257 -1.93 -11.54 4.20
N GLN A 258 -1.22 -12.66 4.11
CA GLN A 258 -0.33 -13.13 5.18
C GLN A 258 0.80 -12.12 5.49
N ARG A 259 1.42 -11.54 4.45
CA ARG A 259 2.45 -10.50 4.66
C ARG A 259 1.88 -9.23 5.29
N LEU A 260 0.65 -8.85 4.94
CA LEU A 260 -0.04 -7.73 5.58
C LEU A 260 -0.32 -8.05 7.05
N GLU A 261 -0.78 -9.26 7.37
CA GLU A 261 -0.96 -9.72 8.75
C GLU A 261 0.35 -9.65 9.54
N GLU A 262 1.45 -10.17 8.99
CA GLU A 262 2.79 -10.09 9.60
C GLU A 262 3.19 -8.62 9.88
N VAL A 263 3.12 -7.73 8.88
CA VAL A 263 3.44 -6.31 9.05
C VAL A 263 2.52 -5.62 10.05
N THR A 264 1.23 -5.94 10.07
CA THR A 264 0.30 -5.37 11.06
C THR A 264 0.60 -5.87 12.47
N SER A 265 1.00 -7.13 12.65
CA SER A 265 1.42 -7.66 13.94
C SER A 265 2.72 -7.00 14.43
N GLU A 266 3.71 -6.81 13.55
CA GLU A 266 4.95 -6.10 13.86
C GLU A 266 4.68 -4.64 14.25
N LEU A 267 3.74 -3.97 13.57
CA LEU A 267 3.34 -2.61 13.90
C LEU A 267 2.65 -2.54 15.27
N VAL A 268 1.77 -3.49 15.60
CA VAL A 268 1.13 -3.57 16.94
C VAL A 268 2.18 -3.82 18.02
N ASP A 269 3.17 -4.68 17.77
CA ASP A 269 4.29 -4.91 18.68
C ASP A 269 5.17 -3.67 18.86
N GLN A 270 5.40 -2.89 17.79
CA GLN A 270 6.14 -1.63 17.88
C GLN A 270 5.37 -0.56 18.65
N VAL A 271 4.06 -0.44 18.43
CA VAL A 271 3.20 0.50 19.17
C VAL A 271 3.16 0.13 20.65
N SER A 272 2.96 -1.15 20.99
CA SER A 272 2.97 -1.59 22.39
C SER A 272 4.32 -1.37 23.09
N ARG A 273 5.45 -1.57 22.38
CA ARG A 273 6.79 -1.24 22.91
C ARG A 273 6.97 0.26 23.10
N ARG A 274 6.47 1.09 22.18
CA ARG A 274 6.52 2.56 22.32
C ARG A 274 5.70 3.00 23.54
N ASP A 275 4.47 2.50 23.67
CA ASP A 275 3.57 2.86 24.78
C ASP A 275 4.17 2.41 26.13
N ALA A 276 4.86 1.26 26.18
CA ALA A 276 5.60 0.81 27.36
C ALA A 276 6.77 1.74 27.72
N LEU A 277 7.56 2.18 26.72
CA LEU A 277 8.65 3.14 26.92
C LEU A 277 8.13 4.53 27.33
N GLU A 278 6.98 4.97 26.80
CA GLU A 278 6.32 6.21 27.21
C GLU A 278 5.88 6.14 28.67
N ALA A 279 5.29 5.02 29.10
CA ALA A 279 4.93 4.79 30.50
C ALA A 279 6.16 4.77 31.43
N GLU A 280 7.27 4.14 31.03
CA GLU A 280 8.53 4.18 31.78
C GLU A 280 9.09 5.61 31.88
N MET A 281 9.04 6.37 30.79
CA MET A 281 9.47 7.78 30.76
C MET A 281 8.60 8.67 31.66
N GLU A 282 7.28 8.45 31.69
CA GLU A 282 6.37 9.14 32.60
C GLU A 282 6.63 8.79 34.07
N SER A 283 6.89 7.51 34.37
CA SER A 283 7.27 7.06 35.70
C SER A 283 8.57 7.73 36.16
N LEU A 284 9.61 7.75 35.31
CA LEU A 284 10.89 8.40 35.63
C LEU A 284 10.75 9.91 35.79
N ARG A 285 9.91 10.57 34.99
CA ARG A 285 9.59 12.00 35.15
C ARG A 285 8.92 12.26 36.49
N HIS A 286 7.96 11.42 36.88
CA HIS A 286 7.28 11.53 38.16
C HIS A 286 8.26 11.30 39.33
N GLU A 287 9.10 10.28 39.26
CA GLU A 287 10.15 10.03 40.27
C GLU A 287 11.12 11.20 40.40
N LEU A 288 11.55 11.79 39.28
CA LEU A 288 12.44 12.95 39.28
C LEU A 288 11.77 14.19 39.90
N GLU A 289 10.49 14.40 39.63
CA GLU A 289 9.71 15.48 40.23
C GLU A 289 9.54 15.30 41.75
N VAL A 290 9.26 14.07 42.20
CA VAL A 290 9.22 13.73 43.63
C VAL A 290 10.58 13.96 44.29
N GLN A 291 11.69 13.60 43.63
CA GLN A 291 13.04 13.88 44.13
C GLN A 291 13.33 15.39 44.21
N ARG A 292 12.88 16.19 43.23
CA ARG A 292 13.00 17.65 43.27
C ARG A 292 12.24 18.24 44.46
N GLN A 293 10.98 17.85 44.64
CA GLN A 293 10.16 18.29 45.78
C GLN A 293 10.80 17.89 47.12
N THR A 294 11.34 16.68 47.21
CA THR A 294 12.06 16.20 48.41
C THR A 294 13.31 17.04 48.68
N ASN A 295 14.07 17.39 47.64
CA ASN A 295 15.25 18.26 47.76
C ASN A 295 14.87 19.68 48.16
N GLU A 296 13.77 20.24 47.63
CA GLU A 296 13.27 21.56 48.02
C GLU A 296 12.82 21.59 49.49
N ILE A 297 12.12 20.54 49.95
CA ILE A 297 11.73 20.40 51.35
C ILE A 297 12.98 20.31 52.24
N ASN A 298 13.98 19.51 51.85
CA ASN A 298 15.23 19.40 52.57
C ASN A 298 15.98 20.75 52.61
N GLN A 299 16.02 21.48 51.50
CA GLN A 299 16.64 22.80 51.41
C GLN A 299 15.94 23.82 52.32
N LYS A 300 14.60 23.86 52.31
CA LYS A 300 13.80 24.71 53.21
C LYS A 300 14.06 24.35 54.67
N SER A 301 14.05 23.05 55.01
CA SER A 301 14.34 22.60 56.38
C SER A 301 15.76 22.96 56.83
N PHE A 302 16.74 22.95 55.91
CA PHE A 302 18.10 23.37 56.18
C PHE A 302 18.18 24.88 56.41
N GLN A 303 17.51 25.67 55.57
CA GLN A 303 17.42 27.13 55.73
C GLN A 303 16.75 27.51 57.06
N GLU A 304 15.66 26.84 57.44
CA GLU A 304 14.99 27.03 58.72
C GLU A 304 15.92 26.71 59.90
N ARG A 305 16.69 25.62 59.83
CA ARG A 305 17.71 25.30 60.86
C ARG A 305 18.81 26.35 60.93
N CYS A 306 19.26 26.88 59.80
CA CYS A 306 20.23 27.97 59.78
C CYS A 306 19.66 29.26 60.38
N ALA A 307 18.40 29.60 60.08
CA ALA A 307 17.72 30.76 60.67
C ALA A 307 17.58 30.62 62.19
N LEU A 308 17.14 29.46 62.67
CA LEU A 308 17.07 29.18 64.11
C LEU A 308 18.43 29.27 64.79
N ALA A 309 19.50 28.78 64.14
CA ALA A 309 20.85 28.89 64.68
C ALA A 309 21.34 30.34 64.76
N LEU A 310 20.97 31.19 63.79
CA LEU A 310 21.27 32.63 63.81
C LEU A 310 20.47 33.34 64.93
N ASP A 311 19.19 33.05 65.08
CA ASP A 311 18.35 33.59 66.15
C ASP A 311 18.90 33.18 67.54
N GLU A 312 19.35 31.93 67.68
CA GLU A 312 20.03 31.44 68.88
C GLU A 312 21.36 32.17 69.13
N GLU A 313 22.16 32.41 68.09
CA GLU A 313 23.41 33.18 68.17
C GLU A 313 23.15 34.62 68.62
N GLU A 314 22.14 35.28 68.04
CA GLU A 314 21.72 36.64 68.45
C GLU A 314 21.20 36.68 69.88
N ARG A 315 20.42 35.68 70.29
CA ARG A 315 19.96 35.55 71.68
C ARG A 315 21.13 35.40 72.64
N LEU A 316 22.09 34.54 72.32
CA LEU A 316 23.30 34.34 73.12
C LEU A 316 24.16 35.62 73.17
N LYS A 317 24.30 36.36 72.07
CA LYS A 317 24.96 37.67 72.04
C LYS A 317 24.25 38.69 72.94
N ALA A 318 22.92 38.74 72.90
CA ALA A 318 22.13 39.63 73.74
C ALA A 318 22.27 39.28 75.22
N ASP A 319 22.27 37.99 75.57
CA ASP A 319 22.48 37.53 76.94
C ASP A 319 23.91 37.80 77.41
N LEU A 320 24.93 37.59 76.56
CA LEU A 320 26.32 37.99 76.85
C LEU A 320 26.44 39.51 77.10
N ALA A 321 25.77 40.33 76.30
CA ALA A 321 25.77 41.78 76.52
C ALA A 321 25.08 42.17 77.85
N ARG A 322 24.00 41.47 78.22
CA ARG A 322 23.32 41.66 79.51
C ARG A 322 24.21 41.25 80.67
N THR A 323 24.92 40.12 80.59
CA THR A 323 25.84 39.69 81.64
C THR A 323 27.02 40.64 81.75
N GLN A 324 27.60 41.10 80.64
CA GLN A 324 28.66 42.12 80.64
C GLN A 324 28.21 43.44 81.26
N LYS A 325 26.98 43.90 81.01
CA LYS A 325 26.41 45.08 81.67
C LYS A 325 26.29 44.88 83.17
N ARG A 326 25.73 43.74 83.61
CA ARG A 326 25.63 43.38 85.03
C ARG A 326 27.00 43.29 85.69
N GLU A 327 27.98 42.67 85.04
CA GLU A 327 29.37 42.64 85.53
C GLU A 327 29.97 44.04 85.62
N GLY A 328 29.71 44.91 84.65
CA GLY A 328 30.12 46.32 84.69
C GLY A 328 29.49 47.08 85.86
N GLU A 329 28.20 46.86 86.12
CA GLU A 329 27.48 47.40 87.28
C GLU A 329 28.05 46.87 88.60
N TYR A 330 28.31 45.57 88.72
CA TYR A 330 28.97 44.99 89.91
C TYR A 330 30.38 45.53 90.12
N ARG A 331 31.16 45.74 89.05
CA ARG A 331 32.49 46.38 89.13
C ARG A 331 32.37 47.82 89.60
N ARG A 332 31.38 48.60 89.13
CA ARG A 332 31.12 49.96 89.61
C ARG A 332 30.69 49.97 91.07
N GLN A 333 29.73 49.13 91.46
CA GLN A 333 29.29 49.00 92.86
C GLN A 333 30.45 48.60 93.78
N ALA A 334 31.34 47.70 93.35
CA ALA A 334 32.53 47.33 94.10
C ALA A 334 33.53 48.50 94.22
N LEU A 335 33.70 49.31 93.17
CA LEU A 335 34.52 50.52 93.22
C LEU A 335 33.90 51.59 94.13
N GLU A 336 32.59 51.82 94.05
CA GLU A 336 31.87 52.75 94.93
C GLU A 336 31.95 52.30 96.40
N ALA A 337 31.76 51.01 96.67
CA ALA A 337 31.92 50.46 98.02
C ALA A 337 33.36 50.61 98.53
N ARG A 338 34.36 50.42 97.67
CA ARG A 338 35.77 50.66 98.00
C ARG A 338 36.04 52.13 98.31
N ASN A 339 35.58 53.04 97.46
CA ASN A 339 35.71 54.48 97.68
C ASN A 339 35.02 54.90 98.99
N GLY A 340 33.82 54.39 99.28
CA GLY A 340 33.13 54.65 100.54
C GLY A 340 33.83 54.06 101.77
N LEU A 341 34.62 52.99 101.62
CA LEU A 341 35.49 52.50 102.69
C LEU A 341 36.70 53.42 102.90
N ASP A 342 37.28 53.94 101.82
CA ASP A 342 38.38 54.91 101.89
C ASP A 342 37.91 56.22 102.55
N GLU A 343 36.74 56.75 102.17
CA GLU A 343 36.12 57.94 102.80
C GLU A 343 35.87 57.71 104.30
N ARG A 344 35.29 56.57 104.69
CA ARG A 344 35.09 56.24 106.11
C ARG A 344 36.39 56.05 106.87
N ALA A 345 37.45 55.56 106.23
CA ALA A 345 38.76 55.47 106.84
C ALA A 345 39.37 56.85 107.09
N GLU A 346 39.16 57.81 106.18
CA GLU A 346 39.53 59.22 106.36
C GLU A 346 38.72 59.90 107.48
N GLU A 347 37.40 59.68 107.54
CA GLU A 347 36.54 60.16 108.64
C GLU A 347 36.98 59.59 110.00
N LEU A 348 37.32 58.30 110.07
CA LEU A 348 37.88 57.69 111.28
C LEU A 348 39.23 58.29 111.67
N HIS A 349 40.05 58.70 110.70
CA HIS A 349 41.30 59.37 110.95
C HIS A 349 41.10 60.81 111.47
N LEU A 350 40.12 61.54 110.93
CA LEU A 350 39.73 62.87 111.41
C LEU A 350 39.16 62.83 112.83
N THR A 351 38.21 61.92 113.10
CA THR A 351 37.62 61.75 114.44
C THR A 351 38.67 61.32 115.48
N ARG A 352 39.69 60.53 115.11
CA ARG A 352 40.83 60.25 116.00
C ARG A 352 41.62 61.51 116.35
N LYS A 353 41.86 62.41 115.39
CA LYS A 353 42.53 63.70 115.66
C LYS A 353 41.68 64.59 116.58
N GLU A 354 40.37 64.63 116.36
CA GLU A 354 39.44 65.38 117.22
C GLU A 354 39.39 64.79 118.65
N LEU A 355 39.45 63.46 118.79
CA LEU A 355 39.54 62.79 120.09
C LEU A 355 40.85 63.13 120.82
N GLU A 356 41.97 63.18 120.10
CA GLU A 356 43.26 63.60 120.68
C GLU A 356 43.26 65.07 121.12
N ALA A 357 42.62 65.95 120.34
CA ALA A 357 42.45 67.37 120.69
C ALA A 357 41.56 67.54 121.95
N THR A 358 40.41 66.88 121.99
CA THR A 358 39.50 66.94 123.16
C THR A 358 40.13 66.33 124.42
N LYS A 359 41.01 65.33 124.28
CA LYS A 359 41.79 64.80 125.40
C LYS A 359 42.80 65.81 125.96
N GLN A 360 43.41 66.62 125.10
CA GLN A 360 44.32 67.71 125.53
C GLN A 360 43.55 68.83 126.23
N GLU A 361 42.37 69.20 125.72
CA GLU A 361 41.48 70.19 126.36
C GLU A 361 40.98 69.74 127.74
N ALA A 362 40.58 68.46 127.87
CA ALA A 362 40.17 67.89 129.15
C ALA A 362 41.30 67.88 130.21
N GLN A 363 42.55 67.66 129.79
CA GLN A 363 43.71 67.73 130.69
C GLN A 363 44.01 69.17 131.16
N GLN A 364 43.76 70.18 130.32
CA GLN A 364 43.90 71.59 130.71
C GLN A 364 42.81 72.02 131.70
N LEU A 365 41.56 71.57 131.51
CA LEU A 365 40.45 71.86 132.43
C LEU A 365 40.67 71.25 133.82
N LEU A 366 41.24 70.05 133.91
CA LEU A 366 41.55 69.40 135.18
C LEU A 366 42.60 70.19 136.01
N GLN A 367 43.59 70.80 135.35
CA GLN A 367 44.58 71.65 136.03
C GLN A 367 43.96 72.95 136.57
N THR A 368 42.93 73.49 135.92
CA THR A 368 42.23 74.69 136.42
C THR A 368 41.31 74.40 137.61
N ALA A 369 40.66 73.23 137.66
CA ALA A 369 39.81 72.83 138.78
C ALA A 369 40.59 72.71 140.10
N ASP A 370 41.81 72.13 140.07
CA ASP A 370 42.69 71.99 141.25
C ASP A 370 43.16 73.33 141.85
N THR A 371 43.05 74.43 141.10
CA THR A 371 43.38 75.79 141.59
C THR A 371 42.21 76.50 142.28
N MET A 372 40.96 76.17 141.91
CA MET A 372 39.76 76.77 142.50
C MET A 372 39.35 76.12 143.82
N ASP A 373 39.59 74.81 144.00
CA ASP A 373 39.23 74.11 145.25
C ASP A 373 40.06 74.57 146.47
N ARG A 374 41.22 75.21 146.27
CA ARG A 374 42.02 75.81 147.36
C ARG A 374 41.45 77.13 147.89
N GLN A 375 40.59 77.83 147.13
CA GLN A 375 40.05 79.14 147.53
C GLN A 375 38.73 79.06 148.31
N LEU A 376 38.05 77.91 148.32
CA LEU A 376 36.75 77.72 148.98
C LEU A 376 36.82 77.32 150.46
N VAL A 377 38.02 77.00 150.98
CA VAL A 377 38.22 76.62 152.38
C VAL A 377 38.27 77.84 153.33
N ASP A 378 38.75 79.00 152.86
CA ASP A 378 38.95 80.19 153.70
C ASP A 378 37.67 81.01 153.97
N ILE A 379 36.62 80.86 153.15
CA ILE A 379 35.37 81.66 153.26
C ILE A 379 34.39 81.08 154.30
N ARG A 380 34.51 79.78 154.64
CA ARG A 380 33.53 79.09 155.52
C ARG A 380 33.67 79.41 157.01
N GLN A 381 34.79 79.97 157.49
CA GLN A 381 35.01 80.27 158.91
C GLN A 381 34.42 81.62 159.39
N ALA A 382 33.97 82.51 158.50
CA ALA A 382 33.51 83.86 158.87
C ALA A 382 31.98 84.02 159.08
N HIS A 383 31.18 82.97 158.83
CA HIS A 383 29.71 83.09 158.74
C HIS A 383 28.93 82.64 159.99
N GLU A 384 29.58 82.07 161.01
CA GLU A 384 28.91 81.50 162.19
C GLU A 384 28.58 82.53 163.29
N GLU A 385 29.19 83.73 163.31
CA GLU A 385 29.01 84.70 164.41
C GLU A 385 27.75 85.60 164.32
N LYS A 386 27.05 85.66 163.17
CA LYS A 386 25.90 86.60 162.98
C LYS A 386 24.51 86.04 163.29
N LEU A 387 24.38 84.76 163.63
CA LEU A 387 23.07 84.09 163.80
C LEU A 387 22.39 84.31 165.17
N ALA A 388 23.04 85.00 166.12
CA ALA A 388 22.50 85.15 167.49
C ALA A 388 21.57 86.37 167.72
N GLN A 389 21.50 87.36 166.82
CA GLN A 389 20.79 88.63 167.06
C GLN A 389 19.37 88.72 166.47
N LEU A 390 18.85 87.65 165.84
CA LEU A 390 17.57 87.69 165.11
C LEU A 390 16.33 87.22 165.90
N LYS A 391 16.51 86.70 167.12
CA LYS A 391 15.42 86.09 167.90
C LYS A 391 14.44 87.09 168.56
N ASP A 392 14.80 88.36 168.72
CA ASP A 392 13.92 89.35 169.38
C ASP A 392 12.90 90.05 168.44
N ARG A 393 12.96 89.81 167.13
CA ARG A 393 12.02 90.44 166.16
C ARG A 393 10.79 89.58 165.83
N GLU A 394 10.73 88.35 166.35
CA GLU A 394 9.66 87.38 166.07
C GLU A 394 8.29 87.77 166.68
N ALA A 395 8.26 88.60 167.74
CA ALA A 395 7.00 88.96 168.41
C ALA A 395 6.10 89.94 167.63
N ARG A 396 6.63 90.65 166.60
CA ARG A 396 5.82 91.54 165.72
C ARG A 396 5.31 90.83 164.46
N LEU A 397 5.69 89.56 164.22
CA LEU A 397 5.25 88.77 163.06
C LEU A 397 3.94 88.01 163.31
N MET A 398 3.48 87.87 164.54
CA MET A 398 2.25 87.10 164.83
C MET A 398 0.95 87.82 164.44
N GLU A 399 0.93 89.15 164.38
CA GLU A 399 -0.26 89.91 163.93
C GLU A 399 -0.42 89.90 162.40
N LEU A 400 0.68 89.83 161.64
CA LEU A 400 0.69 89.64 160.17
C LEU A 400 0.33 88.20 159.73
N GLN A 401 0.42 87.22 160.64
CA GLN A 401 0.07 85.83 160.37
C GLN A 401 -1.45 85.62 160.22
N ILE A 402 -2.26 86.39 160.95
CA ILE A 402 -3.72 86.24 160.97
C ILE A 402 -4.36 86.80 159.68
N GLU A 403 -3.80 87.85 159.08
CA GLU A 403 -4.23 88.36 157.76
C GLU A 403 -3.76 87.47 156.60
N LYS A 404 -2.57 86.86 156.73
CA LYS A 404 -2.03 85.87 155.78
C LYS A 404 -2.92 84.63 155.65
N ASP A 405 -3.50 84.15 156.76
CA ASP A 405 -4.32 82.94 156.74
C ASP A 405 -5.73 83.19 156.17
N ARG A 406 -6.28 84.42 156.28
CA ARG A 406 -7.50 84.83 155.57
C ARG A 406 -7.29 84.89 154.05
N LEU A 407 -6.16 85.44 153.59
CA LEU A 407 -5.85 85.56 152.16
C LEU A 407 -5.56 84.19 151.52
N LYS A 408 -4.86 83.28 152.21
CA LYS A 408 -4.65 81.90 151.74
C LYS A 408 -5.97 81.14 151.54
N SER A 409 -6.94 81.32 152.45
CA SER A 409 -8.25 80.68 152.34
C SER A 409 -8.99 81.14 151.08
N THR A 410 -8.93 82.43 150.74
CA THR A 410 -9.53 82.95 149.49
C THR A 410 -8.74 82.54 148.26
N GLU A 411 -7.41 82.45 148.34
CA GLU A 411 -6.53 81.97 147.27
C GLU A 411 -6.81 80.49 146.95
N GLU A 412 -6.90 79.63 147.96
CA GLU A 412 -7.23 78.21 147.80
C GLU A 412 -8.62 77.97 147.19
N ALA A 413 -9.61 78.81 147.52
CA ALA A 413 -10.93 78.75 146.92
C ALA A 413 -10.89 79.12 145.43
N THR A 414 -10.19 80.21 145.06
CA THR A 414 -10.01 80.60 143.66
C THR A 414 -9.17 79.59 142.86
N LYS A 415 -8.16 78.99 143.49
CA LYS A 415 -7.31 77.95 142.88
C LYS A 415 -8.11 76.68 142.60
N LYS A 416 -8.94 76.22 143.54
CA LYS A 416 -9.86 75.09 143.31
C LYS A 416 -10.87 75.37 142.19
N GLN A 417 -11.31 76.62 142.03
CA GLN A 417 -12.18 77.01 140.92
C GLN A 417 -11.41 77.05 139.58
N ALA A 418 -10.16 77.53 139.57
CA ALA A 418 -9.27 77.50 138.41
C ALA A 418 -8.94 76.06 137.98
N ASP A 419 -8.58 75.18 138.92
CA ASP A 419 -8.28 73.77 138.66
C ASP A 419 -9.50 73.02 138.07
N ARG A 420 -10.71 73.36 138.53
CA ARG A 420 -11.95 72.80 137.96
C ARG A 420 -12.20 73.28 136.52
N LEU A 421 -11.88 74.54 136.21
CA LEU A 421 -11.97 75.06 134.84
C LEU A 421 -10.89 74.46 133.95
N GLU A 422 -9.66 74.32 134.44
CA GLU A 422 -8.59 73.64 133.71
C GLU A 422 -8.91 72.17 133.44
N ALA A 423 -9.48 71.45 134.42
CA ALA A 423 -9.90 70.07 134.23
C ALA A 423 -10.99 69.96 133.15
N ARG A 424 -12.00 70.83 133.20
CA ARG A 424 -13.04 70.90 132.15
C ARG A 424 -12.47 71.21 130.77
N LEU A 425 -11.58 72.21 130.67
CA LEU A 425 -10.92 72.54 129.41
C LEU A 425 -10.03 71.41 128.90
N ARG A 426 -9.33 70.68 129.78
CA ARG A 426 -8.55 69.50 129.39
C ARG A 426 -9.46 68.38 128.89
N ASP A 427 -10.60 68.15 129.55
CA ASP A 427 -11.57 67.16 129.11
C ASP A 427 -12.18 67.54 127.75
N GLU A 428 -12.55 68.80 127.54
CA GLU A 428 -13.03 69.33 126.24
C GLU A 428 -11.96 69.22 125.14
N ILE A 429 -10.69 69.54 125.45
CA ILE A 429 -9.58 69.33 124.51
C ILE A 429 -9.42 67.85 124.18
N ASN A 430 -9.56 66.96 125.16
CA ASN A 430 -9.43 65.53 124.95
C ASN A 430 -10.62 64.95 124.17
N THR A 431 -11.85 65.43 124.38
CA THR A 431 -13.00 65.03 123.56
C THR A 431 -12.83 65.51 122.13
N ILE A 432 -12.45 66.78 121.92
CA ILE A 432 -12.18 67.32 120.58
C ILE A 432 -11.06 66.55 119.88
N LYS A 433 -9.97 66.20 120.60
CA LYS A 433 -8.88 65.38 120.03
C LYS A 433 -9.36 64.01 119.59
N ARG A 434 -10.16 63.31 120.42
CA ARG A 434 -10.72 62.00 120.08
C ARG A 434 -11.67 62.09 118.89
N GLU A 435 -12.53 63.11 118.84
CA GLU A 435 -13.43 63.35 117.70
C GLU A 435 -12.63 63.60 116.42
N LYS A 436 -11.58 64.44 116.47
CA LYS A 436 -10.71 64.71 115.32
C LYS A 436 -9.89 63.49 114.90
N GLU A 437 -9.42 62.67 115.84
CA GLU A 437 -8.76 61.40 115.54
C GLU A 437 -9.72 60.41 114.87
N GLN A 438 -10.97 60.32 115.32
CA GLN A 438 -12.01 59.50 114.69
C GLN A 438 -12.38 60.01 113.29
N GLU A 439 -12.52 61.33 113.10
CA GLU A 439 -12.71 61.95 111.78
C GLU A 439 -11.52 61.66 110.85
N LEU A 440 -10.29 61.77 111.34
CA LEU A 440 -9.10 61.45 110.56
C LEU A 440 -9.03 59.95 110.23
N GLN A 441 -9.41 59.06 111.15
CA GLN A 441 -9.41 57.62 110.92
C GLN A 441 -10.50 57.21 109.94
N THR A 442 -11.70 57.80 110.04
CA THR A 442 -12.79 57.58 109.08
C THR A 442 -12.40 58.11 107.70
N LEU A 443 -11.80 59.30 107.61
CA LEU A 443 -11.30 59.87 106.36
C LEU A 443 -10.16 59.04 105.75
N ARG A 444 -9.21 58.55 106.56
CA ARG A 444 -8.16 57.63 106.08
C ARG A 444 -8.75 56.33 105.56
N SER A 445 -9.70 55.75 106.28
CA SER A 445 -10.36 54.50 105.86
C SER A 445 -11.18 54.69 104.57
N SER A 446 -11.83 55.84 104.38
CA SER A 446 -12.58 56.14 103.17
C SER A 446 -11.64 56.41 101.99
N GLN A 447 -10.56 57.16 102.19
CA GLN A 447 -9.50 57.38 101.18
C GLN A 447 -8.80 56.07 100.79
N GLN A 448 -8.54 55.19 101.76
CA GLN A 448 -7.94 53.89 101.48
C GLN A 448 -8.89 53.02 100.64
N LYS A 449 -10.19 53.00 100.96
CA LYS A 449 -11.21 52.31 100.14
C LYS A 449 -11.28 52.86 98.72
N THR A 450 -11.30 54.19 98.55
CA THR A 450 -11.32 54.79 97.20
C THR A 450 -10.05 54.50 96.42
N LEU A 451 -8.87 54.47 97.07
CA LEU A 451 -7.62 54.06 96.43
C LEU A 451 -7.64 52.59 96.02
N GLU A 452 -8.17 51.70 96.85
CA GLU A 452 -8.31 50.27 96.52
C GLU A 452 -9.29 50.06 95.35
N ASP A 453 -10.41 50.80 95.32
CA ASP A 453 -11.36 50.75 94.22
C ASP A 453 -10.78 51.31 92.92
N LEU A 454 -10.03 52.41 92.98
CA LEU A 454 -9.31 52.95 91.81
C LEU A 454 -8.23 52.00 91.31
N ARG A 455 -7.48 51.34 92.20
CA ARG A 455 -6.50 50.31 91.83
C ARG A 455 -7.17 49.10 91.18
N LYS A 456 -8.33 48.66 91.68
CA LYS A 456 -9.12 47.59 91.05
C LYS A 456 -9.61 48.00 89.66
N ARG A 457 -10.14 49.22 89.52
CA ARG A 457 -10.57 49.76 88.21
C ARG A 457 -9.39 49.86 87.24
N LEU A 458 -8.23 50.32 87.69
CA LEU A 458 -7.02 50.39 86.88
C LEU A 458 -6.59 49.01 86.39
N ARG A 459 -6.49 48.02 87.30
CA ARG A 459 -6.16 46.63 86.93
C ARG A 459 -7.17 46.03 85.95
N ASN A 460 -8.46 46.27 86.17
CA ASN A 460 -9.50 45.81 85.24
C ASN A 460 -9.35 46.47 83.87
N SER A 461 -9.03 47.78 83.81
CA SER A 461 -8.81 48.48 82.53
C SER A 461 -7.51 48.05 81.83
N GLU A 462 -6.45 47.77 82.58
CA GLU A 462 -5.20 47.22 82.03
C GLU A 462 -5.43 45.81 81.49
N GLN A 463 -6.20 44.98 82.21
CA GLN A 463 -6.57 43.65 81.75
C GLN A 463 -7.42 43.73 80.48
N THR A 464 -8.50 44.53 80.45
CA THR A 464 -9.34 44.65 79.24
C THR A 464 -8.57 45.24 78.06
N SER A 465 -7.65 46.18 78.31
CA SER A 465 -6.77 46.71 77.28
C SER A 465 -5.82 45.63 76.75
N SER A 466 -5.21 44.81 77.61
CA SER A 466 -4.33 43.71 77.19
C SER A 466 -5.07 42.61 76.44
N GLU A 467 -6.33 42.34 76.81
CA GLU A 467 -7.19 41.40 76.09
C GLU A 467 -7.61 41.96 74.72
N ALA A 468 -7.86 43.26 74.63
CA ALA A 468 -8.17 43.93 73.36
C ALA A 468 -6.95 43.94 72.42
N THR A 469 -5.75 44.23 72.91
CA THR A 469 -4.52 44.17 72.10
C THR A 469 -4.24 42.73 71.65
N ALA A 470 -4.36 41.74 72.54
CA ALA A 470 -4.17 40.34 72.16
C ALA A 470 -5.21 39.86 71.12
N LYS A 471 -6.44 40.41 71.14
CA LYS A 471 -7.44 40.15 70.10
C LYS A 471 -7.10 40.84 68.79
N ALA A 472 -6.62 42.09 68.82
CA ALA A 472 -6.16 42.81 67.64
C ALA A 472 -5.01 42.05 66.95
N ASP A 473 -3.98 41.65 67.69
CA ASP A 473 -2.83 40.89 67.14
C ASP A 473 -3.25 39.56 66.50
N ARG A 474 -4.27 38.89 67.07
CA ARG A 474 -4.82 37.65 66.49
C ARG A 474 -5.56 37.92 65.19
N LEU A 475 -6.33 39.00 65.11
CA LEU A 475 -7.05 39.39 63.90
C LEU A 475 -6.09 39.86 62.81
N GLU A 476 -5.04 40.61 63.15
CA GLU A 476 -3.99 41.01 62.21
C GLU A 476 -3.29 39.78 61.62
N LYS A 477 -2.83 38.85 62.46
CA LYS A 477 -2.23 37.58 62.00
C LYS A 477 -3.19 36.75 61.14
N GLN A 478 -4.48 36.76 61.47
CA GLN A 478 -5.50 36.08 60.67
C GLN A 478 -5.67 36.75 59.30
N GLN A 479 -5.67 38.08 59.24
CA GLN A 479 -5.74 38.84 57.99
C GLN A 479 -4.49 38.66 57.14
N GLU A 480 -3.30 38.70 57.74
CA GLU A 480 -2.03 38.41 57.06
C GLU A 480 -2.00 37.00 56.47
N TRP A 481 -2.49 36.01 57.23
CA TRP A 481 -2.60 34.64 56.75
C TRP A 481 -3.60 34.52 55.58
N GLN A 482 -4.76 35.17 55.68
CA GLN A 482 -5.76 35.21 54.60
C GLN A 482 -5.21 35.93 53.35
N ALA A 483 -4.52 37.05 53.52
CA ALA A 483 -3.87 37.78 52.43
C ALA A 483 -2.79 36.91 51.77
N SER A 484 -1.93 36.29 52.55
CA SER A 484 -0.90 35.37 52.05
C SER A 484 -1.50 34.15 51.33
N ALA A 485 -2.64 33.63 51.81
CA ALA A 485 -3.34 32.53 51.17
C ALA A 485 -3.94 32.95 49.81
N LEU A 486 -4.54 34.15 49.73
CA LEU A 486 -5.05 34.72 48.48
C LEU A 486 -3.92 35.06 47.50
N GLU A 487 -2.77 35.54 47.98
CA GLU A 487 -1.59 35.77 47.15
C GLU A 487 -1.06 34.46 46.56
N ARG A 488 -0.97 33.38 47.37
CA ARG A 488 -0.58 32.05 46.86
C ARG A 488 -1.57 31.52 45.83
N GLN A 489 -2.86 31.71 46.06
CA GLN A 489 -3.90 31.28 45.12
C GLN A 489 -3.88 32.09 43.82
N SER A 490 -3.66 33.41 43.91
CA SER A 490 -3.52 34.25 42.71
C SER A 490 -2.24 33.95 41.93
N ALA A 491 -1.14 33.63 42.63
CA ALA A 491 0.10 33.14 42.02
C ALA A 491 -0.12 31.79 41.31
N SER A 492 -0.81 30.82 41.93
CA SER A 492 -1.10 29.54 41.27
C SER A 492 -1.98 29.70 40.03
N TYR A 493 -3.00 30.56 40.09
CA TYR A 493 -3.82 30.85 38.90
C TYR A 493 -3.04 31.55 37.78
N LYS A 494 -2.09 32.41 38.15
CA LYS A 494 -1.21 33.04 37.16
C LYS A 494 -0.28 32.02 36.52
N ASP A 495 0.31 31.12 37.30
CA ASP A 495 1.15 30.04 36.79
C ASP A 495 0.35 29.08 35.88
N GLU A 496 -0.90 28.75 36.24
CA GLU A 496 -1.81 27.96 35.41
C GLU A 496 -2.18 28.69 34.12
N HIS A 497 -2.46 29.99 34.20
CA HIS A 497 -2.75 30.82 33.02
C HIS A 497 -1.54 30.86 32.08
N ASP A 498 -0.34 31.08 32.60
CA ASP A 498 0.89 31.14 31.80
C ASP A 498 1.22 29.77 31.17
N ARG A 499 0.97 28.66 31.89
CA ARG A 499 1.05 27.28 31.35
C ARG A 499 0.07 27.07 30.20
N LEU A 500 -1.21 27.35 30.41
CA LEU A 500 -2.24 27.20 29.37
C LEU A 500 -1.97 28.10 28.16
N GLN A 501 -1.43 29.29 28.37
CA GLN A 501 -1.02 30.19 27.30
C GLN A 501 0.19 29.64 26.52
N SER A 502 1.14 28.99 27.20
CA SER A 502 2.25 28.27 26.55
C SER A 502 1.73 27.09 25.73
N ASP A 503 0.89 26.24 26.32
CA ASP A 503 0.30 25.06 25.65
C ASP A 503 -0.50 25.47 24.41
N TYR A 504 -1.25 26.58 24.49
CA TYR A 504 -1.98 27.13 23.35
C TYR A 504 -1.03 27.59 22.24
N GLN A 505 0.09 28.24 22.57
CA GLN A 505 1.09 28.65 21.59
C GLN A 505 1.80 27.45 20.96
N GLU A 506 2.13 26.43 21.74
CA GLU A 506 2.72 25.18 21.26
C GLU A 506 1.77 24.45 20.32
N SER A 507 0.50 24.31 20.69
CA SER A 507 -0.54 23.72 19.84
C SER A 507 -0.72 24.50 18.51
N GLN A 508 -0.66 25.84 18.55
CA GLN A 508 -0.69 26.67 17.34
C GLN A 508 0.56 26.47 16.46
N GLN A 509 1.74 26.28 17.06
CA GLN A 509 2.96 25.99 16.32
C GLN A 509 2.92 24.59 15.69
N GLU A 510 2.45 23.58 16.42
CA GLU A 510 2.26 22.23 15.92
C GLU A 510 1.25 22.20 14.76
N ARG A 511 0.12 22.90 14.91
CA ARG A 511 -0.86 23.05 13.83
C ARG A 511 -0.23 23.65 12.57
N ARG A 512 0.57 24.72 12.71
CA ARG A 512 1.29 25.31 11.56
C ARG A 512 2.30 24.35 10.94
N ARG A 513 3.00 23.54 11.74
CA ARG A 513 3.92 22.49 11.24
C ARG A 513 3.16 21.42 10.47
N LEU A 514 2.02 20.96 10.98
CA LEU A 514 1.16 19.98 10.30
C LEU A 514 0.56 20.56 9.01
N GLU A 515 0.14 21.83 9.01
CA GLU A 515 -0.34 22.52 7.82
C GLU A 515 0.78 22.63 6.76
N GLN A 516 2.02 22.93 7.16
CA GLN A 516 3.18 22.92 6.26
C GLN A 516 3.46 21.52 5.71
N GLN A 517 3.44 20.49 6.55
CA GLN A 517 3.61 19.10 6.11
C GLN A 517 2.52 18.66 5.13
N LEU A 518 1.26 19.07 5.35
CA LEU A 518 0.18 18.82 4.40
C LEU A 518 0.42 19.52 3.06
N VAL A 519 0.93 20.75 3.07
CA VAL A 519 1.31 21.44 1.83
C VAL A 519 2.43 20.69 1.10
N ASP A 520 3.46 20.24 1.82
CA ASP A 520 4.57 19.49 1.22
C ASP A 520 4.12 18.14 0.64
N VAL A 521 3.28 17.39 1.35
CA VAL A 521 2.69 16.14 0.87
C VAL A 521 1.81 16.40 -0.37
N ASN A 522 1.01 17.46 -0.37
CA ASN A 522 0.21 17.82 -1.54
C ASN A 522 1.08 18.22 -2.75
N GLN A 523 2.20 18.90 -2.53
CA GLN A 523 3.18 19.17 -3.60
C GLN A 523 3.83 17.90 -4.12
N GLN A 524 4.16 16.94 -3.25
CA GLN A 524 4.69 15.64 -3.66
C GLN A 524 3.66 14.83 -4.45
N LEU A 525 2.40 14.80 -4.01
CA LEU A 525 1.30 14.17 -4.74
C LEU A 525 1.08 14.82 -6.12
N ALA A 526 1.14 16.15 -6.20
CA ALA A 526 1.06 16.87 -7.48
C ALA A 526 2.24 16.51 -8.42
N LYS A 527 3.46 16.44 -7.88
CA LYS A 527 4.65 15.99 -8.64
C LYS A 527 4.50 14.55 -9.12
N LEU A 528 4.07 13.64 -8.26
CA LEU A 528 3.84 12.24 -8.61
C LEU A 528 2.76 12.09 -9.68
N ARG A 529 1.64 12.83 -9.56
CA ARG A 529 0.60 12.89 -10.60
C ARG A 529 1.17 13.38 -11.92
N SER A 530 1.92 14.48 -11.92
CA SER A 530 2.56 14.98 -13.15
C SER A 530 3.54 13.98 -13.75
N SER A 531 4.30 13.24 -12.93
CA SER A 531 5.21 12.20 -13.42
C SER A 531 4.48 10.98 -13.99
N MET A 532 3.33 10.63 -13.42
CA MET A 532 2.46 9.57 -13.93
C MET A 532 1.80 10.00 -15.25
N ASP A 533 1.37 11.26 -15.36
CA ASP A 533 0.81 11.82 -16.59
C ASP A 533 1.87 11.86 -17.70
N THR A 534 3.11 12.24 -17.39
CA THR A 534 4.23 12.17 -18.37
C THR A 534 4.54 10.73 -18.74
N ALA A 535 4.63 9.81 -17.77
CA ALA A 535 4.94 8.40 -18.05
C ALA A 535 3.84 7.72 -18.87
N THR A 536 2.57 8.04 -18.61
CA THR A 536 1.44 7.53 -19.40
C THR A 536 1.39 8.14 -20.80
N SER A 537 1.76 9.42 -20.96
CA SER A 537 1.95 10.05 -22.27
C SER A 537 3.08 9.37 -23.05
N ASP A 538 4.23 9.15 -22.43
CA ASP A 538 5.38 8.48 -23.04
C ASP A 538 5.04 7.04 -23.44
N ALA A 539 4.32 6.31 -22.58
CA ALA A 539 3.84 4.96 -22.88
C ALA A 539 2.87 4.94 -24.08
N LYS A 540 1.95 5.91 -24.16
CA LYS A 540 1.05 6.06 -25.32
C LYS A 540 1.83 6.37 -26.60
N GLU A 541 2.84 7.23 -26.53
CA GLU A 541 3.70 7.54 -27.68
C GLU A 541 4.52 6.31 -28.12
N GLN A 542 5.08 5.55 -27.17
CA GLN A 542 5.78 4.29 -27.47
C GLN A 542 4.85 3.26 -28.11
N LEU A 543 3.62 3.13 -27.61
CA LEU A 543 2.63 2.21 -28.16
C LEU A 543 2.20 2.65 -29.58
N ALA A 544 2.05 3.95 -29.82
CA ALA A 544 1.79 4.50 -31.15
C ALA A 544 2.96 4.25 -32.13
N ARG A 545 4.21 4.40 -31.67
CA ARG A 545 5.40 4.07 -32.46
C ARG A 545 5.47 2.58 -32.79
N ALA A 546 5.25 1.72 -31.80
CA ALA A 546 5.23 0.26 -31.99
C ALA A 546 4.11 -0.16 -32.96
N ALA A 547 2.92 0.46 -32.89
CA ALA A 547 1.83 0.22 -33.83
C ALA A 547 2.18 0.67 -35.26
N ALA A 548 2.86 1.81 -35.42
CA ALA A 548 3.34 2.28 -36.71
C ALA A 548 4.42 1.34 -37.30
N ASP A 549 5.35 0.86 -36.46
CA ASP A 549 6.37 -0.11 -36.86
C ASP A 549 5.73 -1.45 -37.26
N GLN A 550 4.74 -1.92 -36.50
CA GLN A 550 3.98 -3.13 -36.83
C GLN A 550 3.26 -2.98 -38.18
N ALA A 551 2.61 -1.85 -38.44
CA ALA A 551 1.96 -1.57 -39.73
C ALA A 551 2.97 -1.53 -40.88
N SER A 552 4.15 -0.93 -40.67
CA SER A 552 5.25 -0.94 -41.63
C SER A 552 5.76 -2.37 -41.91
N LEU A 553 5.95 -3.19 -40.88
CA LEU A 553 6.37 -4.59 -41.05
C LEU A 553 5.30 -5.43 -41.75
N GLN A 554 4.01 -5.21 -41.47
CA GLN A 554 2.92 -5.86 -42.19
C GLN A 554 2.92 -5.47 -43.68
N SER A 555 3.11 -4.20 -43.99
CA SER A 555 3.28 -3.71 -45.37
C SER A 555 4.48 -4.36 -46.06
N GLN A 556 5.62 -4.47 -45.37
CA GLN A 556 6.82 -5.14 -45.90
C GLN A 556 6.58 -6.64 -46.14
N ASN A 557 5.91 -7.32 -45.21
CA ASN A 557 5.55 -8.73 -45.38
C ASN A 557 4.64 -8.93 -46.59
N GLN A 558 3.60 -8.10 -46.77
CA GLN A 558 2.75 -8.15 -47.95
C GLN A 558 3.54 -7.92 -49.25
N ALA A 559 4.50 -6.98 -49.25
CA ALA A 559 5.36 -6.75 -50.40
C ALA A 559 6.29 -7.94 -50.68
N VAL A 560 6.80 -8.61 -49.65
CA VAL A 560 7.61 -9.83 -49.78
C VAL A 560 6.76 -11.00 -50.28
N GLU A 561 5.54 -11.19 -49.79
CA GLU A 561 4.61 -12.21 -50.28
C GLU A 561 4.26 -11.98 -51.76
N GLN A 562 4.01 -10.74 -52.16
CA GLN A 562 3.82 -10.37 -53.56
C GLN A 562 5.06 -10.69 -54.41
N ARG A 563 6.27 -10.35 -53.94
CA ARG A 563 7.51 -10.73 -54.64
C ARG A 563 7.71 -12.24 -54.70
N LEU A 564 7.39 -12.97 -53.64
CA LEU A 564 7.53 -14.42 -53.57
C LEU A 564 6.57 -15.10 -54.56
N SER A 565 5.32 -14.64 -54.62
CA SER A 565 4.36 -15.11 -55.64
C SER A 565 4.80 -14.79 -57.07
N GLN A 566 5.38 -13.60 -57.31
CA GLN A 566 5.97 -13.25 -58.62
C GLN A 566 7.13 -14.19 -58.97
N VAL A 567 8.06 -14.43 -58.05
CA VAL A 567 9.19 -15.35 -58.26
C VAL A 567 8.70 -16.79 -58.46
N GLN A 568 7.66 -17.22 -57.76
CA GLN A 568 7.04 -18.53 -57.99
C GLN A 568 6.44 -18.64 -59.39
N GLN A 569 5.76 -17.60 -59.88
CA GLN A 569 5.24 -17.56 -61.25
C GLN A 569 6.38 -17.56 -62.29
N GLU A 570 7.45 -16.80 -62.05
CA GLU A 570 8.64 -16.81 -62.90
C GLU A 570 9.34 -18.18 -62.89
N LEU A 571 9.41 -18.85 -61.75
CA LEU A 571 9.94 -20.20 -61.62
C LEU A 571 9.08 -21.21 -62.37
N GLN A 572 7.75 -21.12 -62.27
CA GLN A 572 6.83 -21.95 -63.05
C GLN A 572 6.98 -21.69 -64.55
N ALA A 573 7.12 -20.43 -64.96
CA ALA A 573 7.31 -20.06 -66.36
C ALA A 573 8.67 -20.52 -66.92
N THR A 574 9.74 -20.44 -66.12
CA THR A 574 11.07 -20.93 -66.51
C THR A 574 11.13 -22.44 -66.52
N SER A 575 10.49 -23.12 -65.56
CA SER A 575 10.30 -24.57 -65.56
C SER A 575 9.55 -25.04 -66.80
N ALA A 576 8.43 -24.39 -67.15
CA ALA A 576 7.69 -24.68 -68.38
C ALA A 576 8.54 -24.47 -69.64
N ARG A 577 9.35 -23.40 -69.68
CA ARG A 577 10.31 -23.17 -70.77
C ARG A 577 11.40 -24.23 -70.83
N ALA A 578 11.91 -24.69 -69.69
CA ALA A 578 12.91 -25.76 -69.62
C ALA A 578 12.33 -27.09 -70.12
N MET A 579 11.12 -27.46 -69.68
CA MET A 579 10.41 -28.64 -70.18
C MET A 579 10.18 -28.56 -71.70
N ALA A 580 9.73 -27.41 -72.21
CA ALA A 580 9.57 -27.22 -73.66
C ALA A 580 10.91 -27.31 -74.42
N ALA A 581 12.00 -26.82 -73.82
CA ALA A 581 13.34 -26.96 -74.39
C ALA A 581 13.82 -28.42 -74.37
N GLU A 582 13.57 -29.18 -73.30
CA GLU A 582 13.85 -30.63 -73.23
C GLU A 582 13.05 -31.42 -74.26
N GLU A 583 11.76 -31.10 -74.44
CA GLU A 583 10.95 -31.66 -75.52
C GLU A 583 11.51 -31.31 -76.91
N SER A 584 11.96 -30.08 -77.12
CA SER A 584 12.59 -29.70 -78.39
C SER A 584 13.93 -30.43 -78.60
N LEU A 585 14.73 -30.60 -77.54
CA LEU A 585 16.01 -31.28 -77.60
C LEU A 585 15.84 -32.78 -77.84
N SER A 586 14.85 -33.42 -77.22
CA SER A 586 14.50 -34.82 -77.49
C SER A 586 14.01 -35.02 -78.92
N LYS A 587 13.22 -34.08 -79.48
CA LYS A 587 12.84 -34.07 -80.91
C LYS A 587 14.07 -33.95 -81.80
N VAL A 588 14.97 -33.01 -81.54
CA VAL A 588 16.20 -32.83 -82.32
C VAL A 588 17.13 -34.06 -82.18
N GLN A 589 17.19 -34.69 -81.01
CA GLN A 589 17.96 -35.93 -80.82
C GLN A 589 17.36 -37.08 -81.63
N LEU A 590 16.04 -37.21 -81.70
CA LEU A 590 15.35 -38.17 -82.57
C LEU A 590 15.63 -37.88 -84.04
N GLU A 591 15.49 -36.62 -84.48
CA GLU A 591 15.81 -36.20 -85.85
C GLU A 591 17.28 -36.48 -86.21
N LEU A 592 18.21 -36.26 -85.28
CA LEU A 592 19.62 -36.60 -85.45
C LEU A 592 19.85 -38.10 -85.54
N GLN A 593 19.16 -38.91 -84.73
CA GLN A 593 19.22 -40.37 -84.82
C GLN A 593 18.68 -40.86 -86.16
N GLU A 594 17.54 -40.34 -86.62
CA GLU A 594 16.99 -40.64 -87.94
C GLU A 594 17.93 -40.24 -89.07
N ALA A 595 18.53 -39.05 -89.00
CA ALA A 595 19.50 -38.58 -89.97
C ALA A 595 20.76 -39.46 -89.99
N ARG A 596 21.24 -39.91 -88.81
CA ARG A 596 22.35 -40.86 -88.70
C ARG A 596 21.99 -42.21 -89.32
N LEU A 597 20.78 -42.73 -89.08
CA LEU A 597 20.31 -43.97 -89.68
C LEU A 597 20.18 -43.86 -91.21
N LYS A 598 19.66 -42.74 -91.72
CA LYS A 598 19.60 -42.44 -93.16
C LYS A 598 20.98 -42.32 -93.79
N ALA A 599 21.89 -41.55 -93.19
CA ALA A 599 23.26 -41.44 -93.68
C ALA A 599 23.99 -42.80 -93.65
N ASN A 600 23.76 -43.62 -92.62
CA ASN A 600 24.34 -44.95 -92.53
C ASN A 600 23.77 -45.89 -93.59
N SER A 601 22.47 -45.84 -93.89
CA SER A 601 21.86 -46.64 -94.95
C SER A 601 22.32 -46.20 -96.34
N GLU A 602 22.50 -44.90 -96.58
CA GLU A 602 23.11 -44.35 -97.80
C GLU A 602 24.58 -44.75 -97.94
N MET A 603 25.34 -44.72 -96.84
CA MET A 603 26.73 -45.20 -96.82
C MET A 603 26.81 -46.70 -97.12
N GLU A 604 25.93 -47.52 -96.54
CA GLU A 604 25.86 -48.94 -96.88
C GLU A 604 25.45 -49.16 -98.34
N ALA A 605 24.51 -48.37 -98.87
CA ALA A 605 24.09 -48.45 -100.27
C ALA A 605 25.24 -48.10 -101.22
N THR A 606 25.97 -47.01 -100.96
CA THR A 606 27.14 -46.61 -101.75
C THR A 606 28.26 -47.63 -101.63
N LYS A 607 28.49 -48.22 -100.45
CA LYS A 607 29.44 -49.33 -100.26
C LYS A 607 29.04 -50.56 -101.10
N ARG A 608 27.77 -50.98 -101.07
CA ARG A 608 27.27 -52.09 -101.90
C ARG A 608 27.42 -51.79 -103.39
N GLN A 609 27.20 -50.55 -103.81
CA GLN A 609 27.37 -50.10 -105.18
C GLN A 609 28.85 -50.12 -105.60
N ALA A 610 29.74 -49.59 -104.76
CA ALA A 610 31.18 -49.64 -104.97
C ALA A 610 31.70 -51.10 -105.00
N GLU A 611 31.19 -51.99 -104.15
CA GLU A 611 31.51 -53.43 -104.20
C GLU A 611 31.01 -54.08 -105.49
N ALA A 612 29.83 -53.73 -105.98
CA ALA A 612 29.30 -54.20 -107.25
C ALA A 612 30.16 -53.71 -108.44
N ASP A 613 30.56 -52.44 -108.42
CA ASP A 613 31.44 -51.84 -109.43
C ASP A 613 32.84 -52.44 -109.38
N TYR A 614 33.39 -52.68 -108.18
CA TYR A 614 34.66 -53.38 -108.00
C TYR A 614 34.58 -54.81 -108.56
N ARG A 615 33.51 -55.55 -108.30
CA ARG A 615 33.28 -56.88 -108.90
C ARG A 615 33.17 -56.81 -110.41
N ARG A 616 32.48 -55.80 -110.95
CA ARG A 616 32.34 -55.58 -112.40
C ARG A 616 33.68 -55.25 -113.05
N LEU A 617 34.45 -54.32 -112.48
CA LEU A 617 35.80 -53.97 -112.95
C LEU A 617 36.76 -55.16 -112.85
N THR A 618 36.68 -55.95 -111.77
CA THR A 618 37.48 -57.18 -111.62
C THR A 618 37.15 -58.19 -112.72
N ARG A 619 35.86 -58.34 -113.08
CA ARG A 619 35.45 -59.19 -114.22
C ARG A 619 35.96 -58.64 -115.54
N GLN A 620 35.90 -57.32 -115.76
CA GLN A 620 36.43 -56.67 -116.96
C GLN A 620 37.95 -56.84 -117.06
N MET A 621 38.69 -56.66 -115.96
CA MET A 621 40.14 -56.90 -115.91
C MET A 621 40.47 -58.35 -116.24
N LYS A 622 39.76 -59.33 -115.66
CA LYS A 622 39.94 -60.75 -116.00
C LYS A 622 39.64 -61.05 -117.47
N ALA A 623 38.59 -60.44 -118.04
CA ALA A 623 38.26 -60.59 -119.45
C ALA A 623 39.29 -59.93 -120.39
N LEU A 624 39.83 -58.77 -120.01
CA LEU A 624 40.92 -58.14 -120.74
C LEU A 624 42.21 -58.96 -120.64
N GLN A 625 42.50 -59.51 -119.46
CA GLN A 625 43.67 -60.36 -119.25
C GLN A 625 43.57 -61.67 -120.03
N SER A 626 42.39 -62.32 -120.09
CA SER A 626 42.19 -63.50 -120.94
C SER A 626 42.31 -63.16 -122.42
N ARG A 627 41.76 -62.01 -122.84
CA ARG A 627 41.85 -61.55 -124.23
C ARG A 627 43.29 -61.23 -124.64
N ALA A 628 44.07 -60.62 -123.74
CA ALA A 628 45.49 -60.39 -123.95
C ALA A 628 46.27 -61.71 -124.05
N GLN A 629 45.97 -62.71 -123.22
CA GLN A 629 46.56 -64.05 -123.32
C GLN A 629 46.19 -64.75 -124.63
N ASP A 630 44.95 -64.62 -125.09
CA ASP A 630 44.51 -65.15 -126.38
C ASP A 630 45.23 -64.47 -127.56
N GLU A 631 45.42 -63.16 -127.48
CA GLU A 631 46.18 -62.38 -128.47
C GLU A 631 47.67 -62.74 -128.46
N GLU A 632 48.26 -62.96 -127.29
CA GLU A 632 49.64 -63.45 -127.12
C GLU A 632 49.80 -64.88 -127.67
N HIS A 633 48.79 -65.75 -127.48
CA HIS A 633 48.73 -67.06 -128.12
C HIS A 633 48.59 -66.97 -129.64
N ARG A 634 47.78 -66.06 -130.17
CA ARG A 634 47.69 -65.83 -131.62
C ARG A 634 48.99 -65.27 -132.20
N ALA A 635 49.64 -64.34 -131.51
CA ALA A 635 50.92 -63.78 -131.92
C ALA A 635 52.03 -64.84 -131.93
N SER A 636 52.08 -65.70 -130.91
CA SER A 636 53.03 -66.83 -130.87
C SER A 636 52.74 -67.89 -131.93
N GLN A 637 51.47 -68.15 -132.27
CA GLN A 637 51.12 -69.01 -133.41
C GLN A 637 51.53 -68.38 -134.75
N LEU A 638 51.32 -67.07 -134.93
CA LEU A 638 51.75 -66.34 -136.13
C LEU A 638 53.27 -66.33 -136.28
N LEU A 639 54.02 -66.16 -135.19
CA LEU A 639 55.49 -66.24 -135.21
C LEU A 639 55.98 -67.64 -135.61
N ARG A 640 55.37 -68.71 -135.07
CA ARG A 640 55.69 -70.09 -135.51
C ARG A 640 55.37 -70.32 -136.98
N ALA A 641 54.25 -69.76 -137.48
CA ALA A 641 53.90 -69.83 -138.90
C ALA A 641 54.88 -69.04 -139.78
N GLN A 642 55.36 -67.89 -139.29
CA GLN A 642 56.35 -67.07 -139.99
C GLN A 642 57.74 -67.73 -140.01
N GLU A 643 58.14 -68.40 -138.93
CA GLU A 643 59.35 -69.22 -138.86
C GLU A 643 59.27 -70.43 -139.79
N ALA A 644 58.11 -71.09 -139.88
CA ALA A 644 57.87 -72.19 -140.82
C ALA A 644 57.97 -71.73 -142.28
N LEU A 645 57.39 -70.59 -142.63
CA LEU A 645 57.51 -69.97 -143.95
C LEU A 645 58.96 -69.58 -144.28
N ARG A 646 59.70 -69.06 -143.30
CA ARG A 646 61.12 -68.72 -143.47
C ARG A 646 61.99 -69.95 -143.74
N LEU A 647 61.70 -71.07 -143.08
CA LEU A 647 62.38 -72.35 -143.32
C LEU A 647 62.02 -72.93 -144.69
N GLN A 648 60.76 -72.83 -145.12
CA GLN A 648 60.34 -73.20 -146.48
C GLN A 648 61.08 -72.38 -147.54
N TRP A 649 61.14 -71.05 -147.40
CA TRP A 649 61.90 -70.19 -148.31
C TRP A 649 63.40 -70.48 -148.32
N GLN A 650 64.02 -70.80 -147.18
CA GLN A 650 65.43 -71.20 -147.15
C GLN A 650 65.66 -72.52 -147.89
N SER A 651 64.70 -73.45 -147.84
CA SER A 651 64.77 -74.70 -148.60
C SER A 651 64.55 -74.47 -150.10
N GLU A 652 63.60 -73.62 -150.49
CA GLU A 652 63.29 -73.28 -151.88
C GLU A 652 64.45 -72.53 -152.54
N LEU A 653 65.05 -71.55 -151.86
CA LEU A 653 66.26 -70.87 -152.32
C LEU A 653 67.48 -71.81 -152.40
N GLY A 654 67.55 -72.82 -151.54
CA GLY A 654 68.56 -73.88 -151.63
C GLY A 654 68.43 -74.68 -152.92
N VAL A 655 67.20 -75.09 -153.26
CA VAL A 655 66.89 -75.84 -154.48
C VAL A 655 67.13 -74.98 -155.73
N GLU A 656 66.68 -73.72 -155.74
CA GLU A 656 66.91 -72.81 -156.88
C GLU A 656 68.40 -72.51 -157.09
N ARG A 657 69.18 -72.42 -156.00
CA ARG A 657 70.63 -72.23 -156.09
C ARG A 657 71.33 -73.46 -156.66
N GLU A 658 70.95 -74.67 -156.23
CA GLU A 658 71.48 -75.93 -156.79
C GLU A 658 71.10 -76.09 -158.28
N GLU A 659 69.88 -75.70 -158.66
CA GLU A 659 69.45 -75.69 -160.07
C GLU A 659 70.23 -74.68 -160.92
N LEU A 660 70.46 -73.47 -160.42
CA LEU A 660 71.25 -72.44 -161.11
C LEU A 660 72.74 -72.80 -161.21
N GLU A 661 73.32 -73.40 -160.16
CA GLU A 661 74.69 -73.93 -160.20
C GLU A 661 74.81 -75.06 -161.24
N SER A 662 73.80 -75.94 -161.36
CA SER A 662 73.75 -76.98 -162.40
C SER A 662 73.65 -76.43 -163.83
N GLN A 663 72.93 -75.32 -164.03
CA GLN A 663 72.78 -74.66 -165.32
C GLN A 663 74.05 -73.90 -165.73
N LEU A 664 74.76 -73.28 -164.78
CA LEU A 664 76.05 -72.62 -165.02
C LEU A 664 77.14 -73.62 -165.41
N ASP A 665 77.15 -74.81 -164.82
CA ASP A 665 78.11 -75.86 -165.19
C ASP A 665 77.83 -76.47 -166.57
N ARG A 666 76.56 -76.49 -167.01
CA ARG A 666 76.17 -76.86 -168.38
C ARG A 666 76.68 -75.83 -169.40
N LEU A 667 76.44 -74.54 -169.13
CA LEU A 667 76.86 -73.43 -170.00
C LEU A 667 78.38 -73.26 -170.07
N ARG A 668 79.13 -73.57 -168.99
CA ARG A 668 80.60 -73.59 -169.01
C ARG A 668 81.18 -74.68 -169.92
N ARG A 669 80.54 -75.85 -170.00
CA ARG A 669 80.96 -76.94 -170.89
C ARG A 669 80.69 -76.61 -172.36
N GLU A 670 79.58 -75.93 -172.66
CA GLU A 670 79.22 -75.52 -174.02
C GLU A 670 80.11 -74.39 -174.56
N ASN A 671 80.48 -73.41 -173.71
CA ASN A 671 81.39 -72.32 -174.09
C ASN A 671 82.82 -72.81 -174.38
N ALA A 672 83.26 -73.89 -173.74
CA ALA A 672 84.56 -74.52 -174.01
C ALA A 672 84.62 -75.19 -175.39
N ALA A 673 83.50 -75.74 -175.87
CA ALA A 673 83.42 -76.40 -177.19
C ALA A 673 83.47 -75.41 -178.36
N ILE A 674 82.94 -74.20 -178.20
CA ILE A 674 82.90 -73.16 -179.24
C ILE A 674 84.30 -72.55 -179.49
N ARG A 675 85.12 -72.44 -178.44
CA ARG A 675 86.47 -71.85 -178.53
C ARG A 675 87.50 -72.70 -179.27
N ILE A 676 87.24 -74.00 -179.46
CA ILE A 676 88.19 -74.92 -180.11
C ILE A 676 88.02 -74.94 -181.64
N ARG A 677 86.82 -74.65 -182.20
CA ARG A 677 86.61 -74.73 -183.66
C ARG A 677 86.79 -73.42 -184.43
N VAL A 678 86.78 -72.27 -183.75
CA VAL A 678 87.07 -70.95 -184.39
C VAL A 678 88.58 -70.76 -184.63
N ARG A 679 89.45 -71.65 -184.13
CA ARG A 679 90.91 -71.48 -184.12
C ARG A 679 91.65 -71.95 -185.39
N ASP A 680 91.02 -72.69 -186.31
CA ASP A 680 91.68 -73.18 -187.55
C ASP A 680 91.21 -72.50 -188.85
N GLY A 681 90.53 -71.35 -188.76
CA GLY A 681 89.93 -70.66 -189.92
C GLY A 681 90.71 -69.50 -190.54
N PHE A 682 91.49 -68.71 -189.79
CA PHE A 682 92.19 -67.55 -190.38
C PHE A 682 93.51 -67.27 -189.68
N GLN A 683 94.56 -67.81 -190.32
CA GLN A 683 95.97 -67.64 -190.03
C GLN A 683 96.48 -66.24 -190.43
N THR A 684 97.65 -65.89 -189.87
CA THR A 684 98.60 -64.85 -190.29
C THR A 684 98.16 -63.40 -190.17
N LEU A 685 98.53 -62.74 -189.06
CA LEU A 685 99.56 -61.68 -189.03
C LEU A 685 99.55 -60.90 -187.70
N VAL A 686 100.74 -60.88 -187.08
CA VAL A 686 101.32 -59.78 -186.27
C VAL A 686 100.89 -59.65 -184.79
N SER A 687 101.78 -60.18 -183.93
CA SER A 687 102.49 -59.52 -182.81
C SER A 687 101.69 -58.59 -181.88
N GLY A 688 101.61 -58.79 -180.56
CA GLY A 688 102.68 -58.93 -179.58
C GLY A 688 102.14 -58.66 -178.16
N PRO A 689 102.95 -58.81 -177.09
CA PRO A 689 102.54 -59.30 -175.77
C PRO A 689 102.53 -58.24 -174.65
N GLU A 690 101.88 -58.53 -173.51
CA GLU A 690 102.50 -58.58 -172.16
C GLU A 690 101.48 -58.54 -170.99
N LEU A 691 101.74 -59.40 -169.98
CA LEU A 691 101.69 -59.18 -168.51
C LEU A 691 100.30 -58.78 -167.89
N VAL A 692 99.83 -59.25 -166.71
CA VAL A 692 100.50 -59.75 -165.50
C VAL A 692 99.47 -60.20 -164.43
N ALA A 693 99.89 -61.14 -163.55
CA ALA A 693 99.55 -61.39 -162.13
C ALA A 693 98.07 -61.62 -161.71
N ARG A 694 97.64 -62.71 -161.02
CA ARG A 694 98.11 -63.57 -159.88
C ARG A 694 97.09 -63.47 -158.72
N SER A 695 96.59 -64.65 -158.32
CA SER A 695 96.19 -65.15 -156.98
C SER A 695 95.16 -64.36 -156.14
N ARG A 696 94.16 -64.95 -155.48
CA ARG A 696 93.94 -66.31 -154.96
C ARG A 696 92.48 -66.71 -155.15
#